data_AF-A0A6G1PQC3-F1
#
_entry.id   AF-A0A6G1PQC3-F1
#
_cell.length_a   1.000
_cell.length_b   1.000
_cell.length_c   1.000
_cell.angle_alpha   90.00
_cell.angle_beta   90.00
_cell.angle_gamma   90.00
#
_symmetry.space_group_name_H-M   'P 1'
#
loop_
_entity.id
_entity.type
_entity.pdbx_description
1 polymer ?
#
loop_
_entity_poly.entity_id
_entity_poly.type
_entity_poly.pdbx_seq_one_letter_code
_entity_poly.pdbx_strand_id
1 'polypeptide(L)'
;MSLFKARDWWSAVLGEGEEFDQGCLCVGDVDNSGTGHDKVVVGSYMGMLRIFSPHANKSSDGGPADSQLLEVQLQNAIIQVEVGKFVSCSELLHLAVLHPRKLSVYSVSGTAGNVEHGDQYQLKLVYEHNLQRTACNMTFGSFGGVTGHHSLCIQSMDGMLMFFEQDSYSFGRFLPGFLLPGPLVYNPRTDSFLTVSSARQLESYKYETLAVATEAESRQDTDLPLKTGGKRLTPDWTFLLGEQALDLSVPSFSHSSSSIFVLGERNLYCLRDNGTIRFMKKLEFNPSSFLPYALVADGTTSLLLSNHTNMLLVYQDVTLKWAAQLSFVPVAVRVANFPELKGVVVSLSSDGHLLCSYMGTDPSFFSTPKVDAREADYEQVEAEMKKLQKIIREATRTQDILPKTDAEEDLVVTATVSSCMDTISQALIQDIDGLPVPSVIIQVKVKATCVVPSSKLTISIQPPLAVTQDQFVLEPIGIGSSTAVEFSAFLNGRYPPADLTGDIIVSYSTPTGVPRVVQSRFSLPLALVCVPSSPAKTTKFKITVDTNQPPVDLKLIFPEFSAKSEDKDGNSLAFQFLSGAKVTVLASKTSQRYRIQSDSFEDMWLVVKELVDRFNKHFSKLGVKDFKKSFSGPLPLQEYFLSVDHHFQLRVSAQQYQDLLSERAVQFRAIQRRLLTRFKDKTPAPLQNLDTLLDATYSQVMALAEAAEENRAQLDEAFVRLRSSTHLLVLLLSLWQGLTPDQTAILEATLLPLLRDTPQLGWEESCDAAVSHLLRTCLSRSPKDQATSLAQVGGPVLSLPRDTARLKKHITLLCDRIAKGGRLTLASEGNVQVPAQVQNLAAPGGVETIAEVPGDGEELGLPQEATKFIKKKQPSKKVKKDKDSKEKKEVSREPSEATATEEVGGAEDPIKERTKVKDSSSEENKESKKDSSKEAKKVHKKESSSSKEKKESSKEKKEKDKDKEGKEASKESGDKKVSRKSSVKVKEKKKEPEALDG
;
A
#
# COMPACT_ATOMS: atom_id res chain seq x y z
N MET A 1 -29.00 -7.85 25.61
CA MET A 1 -28.86 -8.69 24.41
C MET A 1 -28.74 -10.15 24.85
N SER A 2 -29.59 -11.06 24.34
CA SER A 2 -29.64 -12.48 24.78
C SER A 2 -29.23 -13.46 23.68
N LEU A 3 -29.74 -13.24 22.45
CA LEU A 3 -29.53 -14.09 21.29
C LEU A 3 -28.05 -14.32 20.96
N PHE A 4 -27.72 -15.55 20.54
CA PHE A 4 -26.37 -15.98 20.11
C PHE A 4 -25.27 -15.74 21.15
N LYS A 5 -25.62 -15.74 22.43
CA LYS A 5 -24.67 -15.85 23.54
C LYS A 5 -24.93 -17.12 24.34
N ALA A 6 -23.88 -17.70 24.88
CA ALA A 6 -24.01 -18.62 26.00
C ALA A 6 -24.53 -17.80 27.20
N ARG A 7 -25.41 -18.40 27.99
CA ARG A 7 -25.98 -17.78 29.19
C ARG A 7 -25.50 -18.53 30.40
N ASP A 8 -24.87 -17.79 31.30
CA ASP A 8 -24.30 -18.30 32.53
C ASP A 8 -25.43 -18.79 33.44
N TRP A 9 -25.35 -20.05 33.87
CA TRP A 9 -26.25 -20.65 34.85
C TRP A 9 -25.54 -20.84 36.19
N TRP A 10 -24.27 -21.24 36.13
CA TRP A 10 -23.33 -21.22 37.25
C TRP A 10 -21.90 -21.04 36.72
N SER A 11 -21.05 -20.30 37.43
CA SER A 11 -19.67 -20.04 37.03
C SER A 11 -18.75 -19.87 38.24
N ALA A 12 -17.49 -20.30 38.07
CA ALA A 12 -16.43 -20.15 39.06
C ALA A 12 -15.09 -19.80 38.38
N VAL A 13 -14.15 -19.27 39.15
CA VAL A 13 -12.74 -19.10 38.74
C VAL A 13 -11.90 -19.95 39.68
N LEU A 14 -11.09 -20.85 39.12
CA LEU A 14 -10.40 -21.90 39.84
C LEU A 14 -8.94 -21.54 40.12
N GLY A 15 -8.70 -20.97 41.30
CA GLY A 15 -7.37 -20.58 41.77
C GLY A 15 -6.83 -19.30 41.14
N GLU A 16 -5.57 -18.98 41.44
CA GLU A 16 -4.81 -17.89 40.83
C GLU A 16 -3.52 -18.46 40.23
N GLY A 17 -3.36 -18.35 38.90
CA GLY A 17 -2.17 -18.86 38.20
C GLY A 17 -2.14 -20.39 38.00
N GLU A 18 -3.28 -21.07 38.15
CA GLU A 18 -3.42 -22.49 37.77
C GLU A 18 -3.58 -22.67 36.26
N GLU A 19 -3.04 -23.76 35.70
CA GLU A 19 -3.14 -24.14 34.28
C GLU A 19 -3.96 -25.43 34.10
N PHE A 20 -4.76 -25.48 33.02
CA PHE A 20 -5.67 -26.58 32.69
C PHE A 20 -5.66 -26.91 31.17
N ASP A 21 -5.93 -28.18 30.83
CA ASP A 21 -5.95 -28.71 29.47
C ASP A 21 -7.17 -29.64 29.21
N GLN A 22 -7.33 -30.17 28.00
CA GLN A 22 -8.50 -30.96 27.56
C GLN A 22 -8.79 -32.21 28.43
N GLY A 23 -7.77 -32.78 29.08
CA GLY A 23 -7.88 -33.90 30.00
C GLY A 23 -8.34 -33.53 31.43
N CYS A 24 -8.31 -32.23 31.78
CA CYS A 24 -8.56 -31.75 33.13
C CYS A 24 -10.03 -31.75 33.55
N LEU A 25 -10.98 -31.81 32.61
CA LEU A 25 -12.43 -31.71 32.85
C LEU A 25 -13.16 -33.04 32.62
N CYS A 26 -13.74 -33.59 33.69
CA CYS A 26 -14.60 -34.77 33.67
C CYS A 26 -15.99 -34.47 34.28
N VAL A 27 -17.00 -35.25 33.89
CA VAL A 27 -18.40 -35.08 34.30
C VAL A 27 -19.02 -36.45 34.55
N GLY A 28 -19.71 -36.64 35.68
CA GLY A 28 -20.44 -37.87 36.02
C GLY A 28 -20.85 -37.99 37.50
N ASP A 29 -21.70 -38.96 37.84
CA ASP A 29 -22.16 -39.27 39.22
C ASP A 29 -21.05 -39.97 40.05
N VAL A 30 -19.91 -39.29 40.24
CA VAL A 30 -18.68 -39.80 40.87
C VAL A 30 -18.85 -40.16 42.35
N ASP A 31 -19.78 -39.50 43.03
CA ASP A 31 -20.24 -39.76 44.39
C ASP A 31 -21.22 -40.94 44.47
N ASN A 32 -21.61 -41.53 43.32
CA ASN A 32 -22.52 -42.67 43.21
C ASN A 32 -23.87 -42.44 43.93
N SER A 33 -24.41 -41.23 43.81
CA SER A 33 -25.62 -40.81 44.52
C SER A 33 -26.87 -41.63 44.16
N GLY A 34 -26.85 -42.32 43.01
CA GLY A 34 -28.01 -43.06 42.48
C GLY A 34 -29.13 -42.15 41.95
N THR A 35 -28.92 -40.83 41.98
CA THR A 35 -29.85 -39.83 41.43
C THR A 35 -29.73 -39.69 39.92
N GLY A 36 -28.57 -40.06 39.34
CA GLY A 36 -28.27 -39.82 37.94
C GLY A 36 -27.98 -38.34 37.62
N HIS A 37 -27.54 -37.56 38.62
CA HIS A 37 -27.11 -36.17 38.45
C HIS A 37 -25.58 -36.07 38.44
N ASP A 38 -25.06 -35.53 37.34
CA ASP A 38 -23.64 -35.43 37.08
C ASP A 38 -22.97 -34.39 37.99
N LYS A 39 -21.79 -34.71 38.54
CA LYS A 39 -20.91 -33.74 39.19
C LYS A 39 -19.82 -33.30 38.22
N VAL A 40 -19.29 -32.10 38.39
CA VAL A 40 -18.17 -31.57 37.60
C VAL A 40 -16.88 -31.81 38.36
N VAL A 41 -15.94 -32.55 37.77
CA VAL A 41 -14.61 -32.79 38.34
C VAL A 41 -13.56 -32.03 37.52
N VAL A 42 -12.71 -31.27 38.20
CA VAL A 42 -11.58 -30.55 37.60
C VAL A 42 -10.27 -30.91 38.30
N GLY A 43 -9.27 -31.31 37.52
CA GLY A 43 -7.89 -31.54 37.97
C GLY A 43 -6.92 -30.51 37.39
N SER A 44 -6.05 -29.96 38.22
CA SER A 44 -5.12 -28.87 37.89
C SER A 44 -3.68 -29.36 37.67
N TYR A 45 -2.92 -28.67 36.81
CA TYR A 45 -1.47 -28.87 36.68
C TYR A 45 -0.70 -28.51 37.98
N MET A 46 -1.29 -27.73 38.89
CA MET A 46 -0.73 -27.52 40.23
C MET A 46 -1.04 -28.66 41.23
N GLY A 47 -1.78 -29.70 40.81
CA GLY A 47 -2.14 -30.85 41.64
C GLY A 47 -3.44 -30.70 42.44
N MET A 48 -4.14 -29.57 42.30
CA MET A 48 -5.46 -29.38 42.90
C MET A 48 -6.53 -30.21 42.19
N LEU A 49 -7.27 -31.01 42.95
CA LEU A 49 -8.46 -31.75 42.49
C LEU A 49 -9.71 -31.18 43.16
N ARG A 50 -10.69 -30.75 42.36
CA ARG A 50 -11.95 -30.15 42.83
C ARG A 50 -13.15 -30.89 42.25
N ILE A 51 -14.20 -31.06 43.06
CA ILE A 51 -15.49 -31.62 42.62
C ILE A 51 -16.61 -30.65 43.00
N PHE A 52 -17.46 -30.33 42.04
CA PHE A 52 -18.58 -29.41 42.18
C PHE A 52 -19.93 -30.09 41.94
N SER A 53 -20.94 -29.68 42.71
CA SER A 53 -22.36 -29.85 42.38
C SER A 53 -22.98 -28.47 42.16
N PRO A 54 -22.95 -27.93 40.93
CA PRO A 54 -23.61 -26.69 40.60
C PRO A 54 -25.14 -26.76 40.83
N HIS A 55 -25.67 -25.71 41.45
CA HIS A 55 -27.10 -25.48 41.64
C HIS A 55 -27.43 -24.03 41.20
N ALA A 56 -28.65 -23.75 40.76
CA ALA A 56 -29.01 -22.38 40.34
C ALA A 56 -28.95 -21.41 41.53
N ASN A 57 -28.11 -20.38 41.41
CA ASN A 57 -27.79 -19.53 42.55
C ASN A 57 -28.97 -18.62 42.92
N LYS A 58 -29.58 -18.86 44.10
CA LYS A 58 -30.68 -18.04 44.62
C LYS A 58 -30.12 -16.79 45.28
N SER A 59 -30.11 -15.70 44.51
CA SER A 59 -29.64 -14.35 44.87
C SER A 59 -28.11 -14.17 44.86
N SER A 60 -27.69 -12.90 44.88
CA SER A 60 -26.40 -12.44 44.33
C SER A 60 -25.20 -12.52 45.28
N ASP A 61 -25.33 -13.20 46.42
CA ASP A 61 -24.36 -13.17 47.54
C ASP A 61 -23.79 -14.56 47.93
N GLY A 62 -24.26 -15.63 47.28
CA GLY A 62 -23.72 -16.98 47.45
C GLY A 62 -22.48 -17.19 46.59
N GLY A 63 -21.31 -17.32 47.23
CA GLY A 63 -20.04 -17.67 46.56
C GLY A 63 -19.97 -19.15 46.13
N PRO A 64 -18.90 -19.58 45.41
CA PRO A 64 -18.78 -20.94 44.90
C PRO A 64 -18.70 -22.03 45.99
N ALA A 65 -18.47 -21.66 47.25
CA ALA A 65 -18.33 -22.57 48.39
C ALA A 65 -19.53 -23.54 48.54
N ASP A 66 -20.77 -23.05 48.43
CA ASP A 66 -21.99 -23.87 48.59
C ASP A 66 -22.18 -24.91 47.45
N SER A 67 -21.39 -24.79 46.38
CA SER A 67 -21.39 -25.70 45.23
C SER A 67 -20.16 -26.60 45.14
N GLN A 68 -19.18 -26.43 46.04
CA GLN A 68 -17.93 -27.20 46.06
C GLN A 68 -18.05 -28.37 47.05
N LEU A 69 -18.05 -29.62 46.55
CA LEU A 69 -18.17 -30.82 47.37
C LEU A 69 -16.85 -31.19 48.07
N LEU A 70 -15.74 -31.10 47.32
CA LEU A 70 -14.38 -31.27 47.87
C LEU A 70 -13.34 -30.52 47.05
N GLU A 71 -12.26 -30.15 47.73
CA GLU A 71 -11.01 -29.64 47.15
C GLU A 71 -9.84 -30.30 47.88
N VAL A 72 -8.93 -30.92 47.13
CA VAL A 72 -7.79 -31.68 47.65
C VAL A 72 -6.53 -31.38 46.85
N GLN A 73 -5.51 -30.86 47.53
CA GLN A 73 -4.18 -30.70 46.97
C GLN A 73 -3.44 -32.05 46.95
N LEU A 74 -3.24 -32.61 45.76
CA LEU A 74 -2.36 -33.75 45.54
C LEU A 74 -0.90 -33.27 45.35
N GLN A 75 0.08 -34.13 45.62
CA GLN A 75 1.51 -33.76 45.58
C GLN A 75 2.08 -33.58 44.15
N ASN A 76 1.36 -34.03 43.12
CA ASN A 76 1.81 -34.06 41.74
C ASN A 76 0.75 -33.42 40.83
N ALA A 77 1.21 -32.77 39.74
CA ALA A 77 0.37 -32.29 38.65
C ALA A 77 -0.63 -33.35 38.17
N ILE A 78 -1.86 -32.94 37.83
CA ILE A 78 -2.90 -33.82 37.29
C ILE A 78 -3.00 -33.59 35.78
N ILE A 79 -2.62 -34.59 34.98
CA ILE A 79 -2.65 -34.53 33.51
C ILE A 79 -4.07 -34.78 32.99
N GLN A 80 -4.74 -35.80 33.54
CA GLN A 80 -6.04 -36.24 33.06
C GLN A 80 -6.87 -36.84 34.20
N VAL A 81 -8.18 -36.63 34.15
CA VAL A 81 -9.14 -37.16 35.12
C VAL A 81 -10.26 -37.89 34.39
N GLU A 82 -10.58 -39.11 34.81
CA GLU A 82 -11.64 -39.93 34.22
C GLU A 82 -12.51 -40.60 35.30
N VAL A 83 -13.79 -40.81 35.00
CA VAL A 83 -14.77 -41.46 35.88
C VAL A 83 -15.24 -42.76 35.23
N GLY A 84 -15.12 -43.90 35.93
CA GLY A 84 -15.38 -45.21 35.36
C GLY A 84 -15.36 -46.38 36.35
N LYS A 85 -15.72 -47.59 35.90
CA LYS A 85 -15.79 -48.80 36.74
C LYS A 85 -14.41 -49.45 36.94
N PHE A 86 -13.50 -48.73 37.60
CA PHE A 86 -12.08 -49.10 37.71
C PHE A 86 -11.74 -50.14 38.81
N VAL A 87 -12.73 -50.65 39.56
CA VAL A 87 -12.50 -51.59 40.66
C VAL A 87 -13.22 -52.91 40.42
N SER A 88 -12.47 -54.00 40.47
CA SER A 88 -12.94 -55.37 40.27
C SER A 88 -14.05 -55.74 41.25
N CYS A 89 -15.05 -56.48 40.77
CA CYS A 89 -16.27 -56.87 41.51
C CYS A 89 -17.11 -55.69 42.06
N SER A 90 -16.82 -54.44 41.69
CA SER A 90 -17.66 -53.27 41.99
C SER A 90 -18.30 -52.71 40.73
N GLU A 91 -19.59 -52.38 40.81
CA GLU A 91 -20.29 -51.66 39.74
C GLU A 91 -20.23 -50.14 39.88
N LEU A 92 -19.66 -49.63 40.99
CA LEU A 92 -19.58 -48.20 41.29
C LEU A 92 -18.58 -47.48 40.38
N LEU A 93 -18.87 -46.21 40.10
CA LEU A 93 -17.97 -45.28 39.45
C LEU A 93 -16.86 -44.86 40.42
N HIS A 94 -15.63 -44.87 39.94
CA HIS A 94 -14.43 -44.48 40.65
C HIS A 94 -13.69 -43.41 39.83
N LEU A 95 -12.85 -42.63 40.50
CA LEU A 95 -12.13 -41.52 39.92
C LEU A 95 -10.68 -41.92 39.64
N ALA A 96 -10.29 -42.04 38.37
CA ALA A 96 -8.92 -42.22 37.95
C ALA A 96 -8.24 -40.86 37.76
N VAL A 97 -7.11 -40.66 38.44
CA VAL A 97 -6.30 -39.43 38.36
C VAL A 97 -4.92 -39.79 37.83
N LEU A 98 -4.60 -39.25 36.65
CA LEU A 98 -3.31 -39.44 36.00
C LEU A 98 -2.34 -38.31 36.38
N HIS A 99 -1.19 -38.69 36.91
CA HIS A 99 -0.04 -37.82 37.16
C HIS A 99 1.12 -38.22 36.23
N PRO A 100 2.13 -37.34 36.03
CA PRO A 100 3.25 -37.62 35.12
C PRO A 100 3.94 -38.98 35.29
N ARG A 101 4.01 -39.54 36.51
CA ARG A 101 4.60 -40.87 36.77
C ARG A 101 3.76 -41.77 37.69
N LYS A 102 2.47 -41.50 37.80
CA LYS A 102 1.59 -42.15 38.79
C LYS A 102 0.16 -42.21 38.29
N LEU A 103 -0.51 -43.34 38.44
CA LEU A 103 -1.96 -43.44 38.28
C LEU A 103 -2.53 -43.77 39.66
N SER A 104 -3.41 -42.90 40.18
CA SER A 104 -4.07 -43.08 41.48
C SER A 104 -5.56 -43.20 41.26
N VAL A 105 -6.19 -44.26 41.80
CA VAL A 105 -7.63 -44.49 41.67
C VAL A 105 -8.31 -44.31 43.02
N TYR A 106 -9.28 -43.40 43.04
CA TYR A 106 -9.96 -42.95 44.25
C TYR A 106 -11.45 -43.33 44.23
N SER A 107 -11.99 -43.64 45.40
CA SER A 107 -13.41 -43.69 45.69
C SER A 107 -13.81 -42.39 46.38
N VAL A 108 -14.79 -41.68 45.80
CA VAL A 108 -15.43 -40.52 46.43
C VAL A 108 -16.64 -41.04 47.21
N SER A 109 -16.81 -40.59 48.45
CA SER A 109 -18.02 -40.89 49.24
C SER A 109 -18.43 -39.67 50.06
N GLY A 110 -19.69 -39.25 49.91
CA GLY A 110 -20.33 -38.27 50.77
C GLY A 110 -20.90 -38.92 52.03
N THR A 111 -20.66 -38.32 53.18
CA THR A 111 -21.31 -38.69 54.45
C THR A 111 -22.23 -37.55 54.88
N ALA A 112 -23.54 -37.82 54.96
CA ALA A 112 -24.53 -36.80 55.25
C ALA A 112 -24.33 -36.14 56.63
N GLY A 113 -24.38 -34.81 56.69
CA GLY A 113 -24.20 -34.03 57.91
C GLY A 113 -25.48 -33.97 58.75
N ASN A 114 -25.41 -34.30 60.04
CA ASN A 114 -26.58 -34.27 60.93
C ASN A 114 -26.95 -32.88 61.48
N VAL A 115 -26.04 -31.90 61.50
CA VAL A 115 -26.26 -30.52 62.00
C VAL A 115 -25.29 -29.53 61.34
N GLU A 116 -25.81 -28.42 60.78
CA GLU A 116 -25.23 -27.10 60.40
C GLU A 116 -23.84 -26.96 59.73
N HIS A 117 -22.96 -27.96 59.80
CA HIS A 117 -21.81 -28.12 58.91
C HIS A 117 -22.16 -29.25 57.94
N GLY A 118 -22.20 -28.93 56.64
CA GLY A 118 -22.80 -29.76 55.59
C GLY A 118 -22.09 -31.08 55.31
N ASP A 119 -22.62 -31.78 54.30
CA ASP A 119 -22.20 -33.13 53.91
C ASP A 119 -20.68 -33.23 53.67
N GLN A 120 -20.04 -34.19 54.35
CA GLN A 120 -18.59 -34.35 54.30
C GLN A 120 -18.20 -35.36 53.23
N TYR A 121 -17.56 -34.88 52.16
CA TYR A 121 -17.03 -35.72 51.10
C TYR A 121 -15.57 -36.10 51.39
N GLN A 122 -15.30 -37.41 51.44
CA GLN A 122 -13.96 -37.95 51.59
C GLN A 122 -13.46 -38.57 50.27
N LEU A 123 -12.21 -38.29 49.94
CA LEU A 123 -11.49 -38.86 48.79
C LEU A 123 -10.59 -40.01 49.29
N LYS A 124 -11.03 -41.25 49.11
CA LYS A 124 -10.32 -42.45 49.59
C LYS A 124 -9.53 -43.10 48.46
N LEU A 125 -8.20 -43.17 48.59
CA LEU A 125 -7.36 -43.94 47.67
C LEU A 125 -7.73 -45.43 47.76
N VAL A 126 -7.95 -46.08 46.61
CA VAL A 126 -8.25 -47.51 46.51
C VAL A 126 -6.98 -48.30 46.16
N TYR A 127 -6.30 -47.89 45.09
CA TYR A 127 -5.02 -48.43 44.66
C TYR A 127 -4.22 -47.39 43.86
N GLU A 128 -2.92 -47.67 43.65
CA GLU A 128 -1.99 -46.76 43.00
C GLU A 128 -0.93 -47.52 42.20
N HIS A 129 -0.72 -47.11 40.95
CA HIS A 129 0.31 -47.63 40.05
C HIS A 129 1.43 -46.62 39.85
N ASN A 130 2.67 -47.04 40.10
CA ASN A 130 3.87 -46.26 39.79
C ASN A 130 4.30 -46.51 38.34
N LEU A 131 4.40 -45.46 37.54
CA LEU A 131 4.69 -45.55 36.11
C LEU A 131 6.20 -45.43 35.87
N GLN A 132 6.77 -46.41 35.16
CA GLN A 132 8.20 -46.42 34.82
C GLN A 132 8.58 -45.31 33.83
N ARG A 133 7.65 -44.96 32.93
CA ARG A 133 7.79 -43.93 31.90
C ARG A 133 6.84 -42.76 32.20
N THR A 134 7.19 -41.57 31.70
CA THR A 134 6.34 -40.39 31.91
C THR A 134 5.09 -40.48 31.03
N ALA A 135 3.90 -40.31 31.60
CA ALA A 135 2.62 -40.35 30.90
C ALA A 135 2.34 -39.07 30.09
N CYS A 136 1.55 -39.19 29.02
CA CYS A 136 1.01 -38.08 28.23
C CYS A 136 -0.52 -37.97 28.33
N ASN A 137 -1.22 -39.11 28.24
CA ASN A 137 -2.68 -39.22 28.34
C ASN A 137 -3.05 -40.67 28.72
N MET A 138 -4.33 -40.91 28.96
CA MET A 138 -4.91 -42.24 29.09
C MET A 138 -6.26 -42.36 28.38
N THR A 139 -6.76 -43.58 28.27
CA THR A 139 -8.12 -43.90 27.84
C THR A 139 -8.59 -45.18 28.52
N PHE A 140 -9.90 -45.37 28.67
CA PHE A 140 -10.48 -46.51 29.37
C PHE A 140 -11.52 -47.28 28.56
N GLY A 141 -11.79 -48.51 28.99
CA GLY A 141 -12.95 -49.26 28.50
C GLY A 141 -12.91 -50.75 28.80
N SER A 142 -13.88 -51.46 28.25
CA SER A 142 -13.99 -52.93 28.24
C SER A 142 -13.08 -53.54 27.17
N PHE A 143 -11.76 -53.47 27.37
CA PHE A 143 -10.77 -54.08 26.46
C PHE A 143 -11.01 -55.59 26.36
N GLY A 144 -10.92 -56.17 25.16
CA GLY A 144 -11.23 -57.58 24.93
C GLY A 144 -12.71 -57.96 25.13
N GLY A 145 -13.61 -56.98 25.25
CA GLY A 145 -15.04 -57.20 25.44
C GLY A 145 -15.48 -57.58 26.86
N VAL A 146 -14.62 -57.40 27.87
CA VAL A 146 -14.94 -57.74 29.27
C VAL A 146 -16.11 -56.92 29.81
N THR A 147 -17.17 -57.59 30.28
CA THR A 147 -18.37 -56.93 30.83
C THR A 147 -18.27 -56.71 32.34
N GLY A 148 -18.50 -55.47 32.79
CA GLY A 148 -18.70 -55.13 34.22
C GLY A 148 -17.67 -54.13 34.78
N HIS A 149 -16.42 -54.19 34.30
CA HIS A 149 -15.33 -53.32 34.75
C HIS A 149 -14.63 -52.65 33.56
N HIS A 150 -13.95 -51.54 33.82
CA HIS A 150 -13.13 -50.83 32.85
C HIS A 150 -11.65 -51.06 33.17
N SER A 151 -10.86 -51.36 32.14
CA SER A 151 -9.40 -51.36 32.18
C SER A 151 -8.87 -50.02 31.67
N LEU A 152 -7.63 -49.69 32.02
CA LEU A 152 -6.98 -48.41 31.69
C LEU A 152 -5.78 -48.62 30.76
N CYS A 153 -5.66 -47.77 29.75
CA CYS A 153 -4.52 -47.73 28.82
C CYS A 153 -3.87 -46.35 28.89
N ILE A 154 -2.61 -46.28 29.34
CA ILE A 154 -1.85 -45.03 29.45
C ILE A 154 -0.88 -44.93 28.27
N GLN A 155 -0.88 -43.81 27.56
CA GLN A 155 0.16 -43.46 26.59
C GLN A 155 1.32 -42.76 27.30
N SER A 156 2.53 -43.24 27.10
CA SER A 156 3.75 -42.55 27.55
C SER A 156 4.26 -41.54 26.53
N MET A 157 5.02 -40.54 27.00
CA MET A 157 5.65 -39.48 26.19
C MET A 157 6.60 -40.02 25.11
N ASP A 158 7.12 -41.25 25.28
CA ASP A 158 7.98 -41.98 24.34
C ASP A 158 7.26 -43.07 23.54
N GLY A 159 5.93 -43.13 23.59
CA GLY A 159 5.11 -43.90 22.65
C GLY A 159 4.85 -45.36 23.04
N MET A 160 5.11 -45.74 24.28
CA MET A 160 4.65 -47.01 24.85
C MET A 160 3.20 -46.86 25.36
N LEU A 161 2.30 -47.70 24.87
CA LEU A 161 0.99 -47.95 25.49
C LEU A 161 1.18 -48.93 26.65
N MET A 162 0.64 -48.61 27.83
CA MET A 162 0.73 -49.41 29.05
C MET A 162 -0.68 -49.79 29.53
N PHE A 163 -0.95 -51.08 29.66
CA PHE A 163 -2.28 -51.63 29.95
C PHE A 163 -2.39 -52.09 31.41
N PHE A 164 -3.47 -51.69 32.07
CA PHE A 164 -3.75 -51.96 33.48
C PHE A 164 -5.15 -52.58 33.63
N GLU A 165 -5.20 -53.83 34.08
CA GLU A 165 -6.41 -54.50 34.54
C GLU A 165 -6.58 -54.19 36.04
N GLN A 166 -7.32 -53.10 36.29
CA GLN A 166 -7.65 -52.57 37.62
C GLN A 166 -6.40 -52.36 38.51
N ASP A 167 -6.23 -53.16 39.56
CA ASP A 167 -5.11 -53.10 40.51
C ASP A 167 -3.84 -53.82 40.02
N SER A 168 -3.86 -54.36 38.80
CA SER A 168 -2.73 -55.07 38.17
C SER A 168 -2.24 -54.38 36.89
N TYR A 169 -0.95 -54.55 36.57
CA TYR A 169 -0.36 -54.17 35.29
C TYR A 169 -0.28 -55.40 34.39
N SER A 170 -0.85 -55.32 33.19
CA SER A 170 -0.97 -56.45 32.26
C SER A 170 0.24 -56.56 31.34
N PHE A 171 0.51 -55.53 30.54
CA PHE A 171 1.61 -55.47 29.57
C PHE A 171 1.81 -54.06 29.01
N GLY A 172 2.87 -53.84 28.23
CA GLY A 172 3.06 -52.60 27.46
C GLY A 172 3.62 -52.87 26.06
N ARG A 173 3.35 -51.96 25.11
CA ARG A 173 3.78 -52.07 23.70
C ARG A 173 4.14 -50.70 23.12
N PHE A 174 5.23 -50.63 22.37
CA PHE A 174 5.61 -49.42 21.62
C PHE A 174 4.86 -49.28 20.30
N LEU A 175 4.40 -48.07 20.01
CA LEU A 175 3.86 -47.69 18.71
C LEU A 175 5.00 -47.57 17.67
N PRO A 176 4.83 -48.12 16.45
CA PRO A 176 5.83 -47.99 15.39
C PRO A 176 5.89 -46.55 14.85
N GLY A 177 7.08 -46.06 14.50
CA GLY A 177 7.24 -44.74 13.86
C GLY A 177 6.96 -43.53 14.75
N PHE A 178 6.91 -43.72 16.07
CA PHE A 178 6.64 -42.67 17.05
C PHE A 178 7.69 -41.55 17.05
N LEU A 179 7.27 -40.32 17.40
CA LEU A 179 8.14 -39.15 17.58
C LEU A 179 7.56 -38.15 18.59
N LEU A 180 6.25 -37.96 18.56
CA LEU A 180 5.47 -37.18 19.51
C LEU A 180 4.17 -37.95 19.83
N PRO A 181 3.64 -37.83 21.06
CA PRO A 181 2.32 -38.33 21.38
C PRO A 181 1.24 -37.55 20.63
N GLY A 182 0.14 -38.23 20.33
CA GLY A 182 -1.09 -37.66 19.81
C GLY A 182 -2.27 -38.25 20.57
N PRO A 183 -3.50 -37.74 20.37
CA PRO A 183 -4.69 -38.23 21.06
C PRO A 183 -4.86 -39.74 20.89
N LEU A 184 -5.39 -40.40 21.93
CA LEU A 184 -5.61 -41.83 22.02
C LEU A 184 -7.04 -42.10 22.51
N VAL A 185 -7.77 -42.97 21.81
CA VAL A 185 -9.13 -43.38 22.23
C VAL A 185 -9.38 -44.86 21.94
N TYR A 186 -10.11 -45.54 22.81
CA TYR A 186 -10.56 -46.92 22.61
C TYR A 186 -11.93 -46.96 21.92
N ASN A 187 -12.08 -47.79 20.88
CA ASN A 187 -13.36 -48.10 20.24
C ASN A 187 -13.89 -49.46 20.75
N PRO A 188 -14.89 -49.48 21.67
CA PRO A 188 -15.43 -50.73 22.22
C PRO A 188 -16.20 -51.59 21.21
N ARG A 189 -16.53 -51.06 20.02
CA ARG A 189 -17.25 -51.80 18.97
C ARG A 189 -16.31 -52.68 18.13
N THR A 190 -15.04 -52.29 18.02
CA THR A 190 -14.02 -52.99 17.21
C THR A 190 -12.87 -53.55 18.03
N ASP A 191 -12.92 -53.41 19.36
CA ASP A 191 -11.83 -53.77 20.29
C ASP A 191 -10.47 -53.23 19.80
N SER A 192 -10.44 -51.93 19.48
CA SER A 192 -9.30 -51.29 18.82
C SER A 192 -8.97 -49.92 19.43
N PHE A 193 -7.68 -49.64 19.54
CA PHE A 193 -7.14 -48.35 19.96
C PHE A 193 -6.85 -47.51 18.73
N LEU A 194 -7.33 -46.27 18.75
CA LEU A 194 -7.20 -45.29 17.67
C LEU A 194 -6.29 -44.16 18.16
N THR A 195 -5.23 -43.87 17.40
CA THR A 195 -4.28 -42.80 17.72
C THR A 195 -3.81 -42.09 16.45
N VAL A 196 -3.48 -40.81 16.53
CA VAL A 196 -2.88 -40.07 15.41
C VAL A 196 -1.38 -39.94 15.61
N SER A 197 -0.59 -40.40 14.64
CA SER A 197 0.87 -40.39 14.71
C SER A 197 1.48 -39.09 14.18
N SER A 198 2.77 -38.85 14.50
CA SER A 198 3.55 -37.71 14.00
C SER A 198 3.56 -37.60 12.46
N ALA A 199 3.37 -38.73 11.76
CA ALA A 199 3.24 -38.84 10.30
C ALA A 199 1.88 -38.35 9.75
N ARG A 200 0.99 -37.81 10.60
CA ARG A 200 -0.35 -37.27 10.27
C ARG A 200 -1.32 -38.35 9.76
N GLN A 201 -1.18 -39.56 10.30
CA GLN A 201 -2.01 -40.71 10.00
C GLN A 201 -2.80 -41.09 11.25
N LEU A 202 -4.11 -41.30 11.10
CA LEU A 202 -4.90 -42.03 12.08
C LEU A 202 -4.61 -43.51 11.89
N GLU A 203 -4.25 -44.19 12.97
CA GLU A 203 -3.83 -45.59 12.99
C GLU A 203 -4.71 -46.37 13.96
N SER A 204 -5.20 -47.53 13.52
CA SER A 204 -6.05 -48.42 14.31
C SER A 204 -5.29 -49.68 14.73
N TYR A 205 -5.25 -49.97 16.03
CA TYR A 205 -4.54 -51.12 16.61
C TYR A 205 -5.49 -51.99 17.44
N LYS A 206 -5.81 -53.19 16.95
CA LYS A 206 -6.66 -54.16 17.68
C LYS A 206 -6.00 -54.62 18.97
N TYR A 207 -6.79 -54.73 20.05
CA TYR A 207 -6.31 -55.13 21.37
C TYR A 207 -5.66 -56.52 21.36
N GLU A 208 -6.26 -57.51 20.69
CA GLU A 208 -5.66 -58.84 20.48
C GLU A 208 -4.26 -58.75 19.86
N THR A 209 -4.10 -57.90 18.84
CA THR A 209 -2.80 -57.70 18.16
C THR A 209 -1.77 -57.05 19.08
N LEU A 210 -2.19 -56.11 19.93
CA LEU A 210 -1.33 -55.49 20.94
C LEU A 210 -0.93 -56.49 22.03
N ALA A 211 -1.86 -57.28 22.57
CA ALA A 211 -1.58 -58.29 23.58
C ALA A 211 -0.59 -59.35 23.07
N VAL A 212 -0.82 -59.91 21.88
CA VAL A 212 0.00 -60.98 21.27
C VAL A 212 1.31 -60.47 20.65
N ALA A 213 1.46 -59.17 20.36
CA ALA A 213 2.71 -58.60 19.87
C ALA A 213 3.87 -58.84 20.86
N THR A 214 5.02 -59.25 20.36
CA THR A 214 6.20 -59.52 21.20
C THR A 214 6.99 -58.23 21.44
N GLU A 215 7.37 -57.98 22.69
CA GLU A 215 8.14 -56.80 23.08
C GLU A 215 9.53 -56.78 22.42
N ALA A 216 9.91 -55.63 21.85
CA ALA A 216 11.16 -55.50 21.10
C ALA A 216 12.40 -55.23 21.97
N GLU A 217 12.21 -54.76 23.22
CA GLU A 217 13.28 -54.30 24.10
C GLU A 217 13.89 -55.38 25.02
N SER A 218 13.35 -56.62 25.03
CA SER A 218 13.90 -57.77 25.79
C SER A 218 15.21 -58.34 25.19
N ARG A 219 16.06 -57.47 24.62
CA ARG A 219 17.30 -57.79 23.92
C ARG A 219 18.50 -57.05 24.53
N GLN A 220 18.90 -57.47 25.73
CA GLN A 220 20.21 -57.12 26.29
C GLN A 220 21.18 -58.31 26.42
N ASP A 221 20.71 -59.55 26.29
CA ASP A 221 21.60 -60.71 26.09
C ASP A 221 22.06 -60.81 24.64
N THR A 222 23.38 -60.99 24.44
CA THR A 222 24.04 -60.80 23.12
C THR A 222 24.41 -62.12 22.43
N ASP A 223 24.32 -63.27 23.11
CA ASP A 223 25.02 -64.52 22.73
C ASP A 223 24.12 -65.75 22.40
N LEU A 224 22.87 -65.57 21.95
CA LEU A 224 22.04 -66.69 21.45
C LEU A 224 21.38 -66.42 20.07
N PRO A 225 21.37 -67.41 19.15
CA PRO A 225 20.96 -67.19 17.75
C PRO A 225 19.45 -67.19 17.52
N LEU A 226 19.00 -66.43 16.50
CA LEU A 226 17.59 -66.26 16.13
C LEU A 226 16.87 -67.60 15.85
N LYS A 227 15.87 -67.91 16.68
CA LYS A 227 14.70 -68.72 16.30
C LYS A 227 13.42 -68.08 16.84
N THR A 228 12.31 -68.32 16.14
CA THR A 228 10.98 -67.70 16.36
C THR A 228 10.97 -66.18 16.12
N GLY A 229 10.44 -65.76 14.98
CA GLY A 229 10.22 -64.34 14.67
C GLY A 229 8.90 -63.86 15.24
N GLY A 230 8.94 -62.97 16.23
CA GLY A 230 7.76 -62.21 16.67
C GLY A 230 7.23 -61.34 15.53
N LYS A 231 5.90 -61.27 15.38
CA LYS A 231 5.26 -60.34 14.45
C LYS A 231 5.57 -58.91 14.91
N ARG A 232 6.11 -58.06 14.03
CA ARG A 232 6.19 -56.62 14.28
C ARG A 232 4.77 -56.08 14.42
N LEU A 233 4.55 -55.16 15.37
CA LEU A 233 3.27 -54.48 15.49
C LEU A 233 3.00 -53.66 14.21
N THR A 234 1.83 -53.89 13.62
CA THR A 234 1.33 -53.17 12.44
C THR A 234 -0.11 -52.73 12.72
N PRO A 235 -0.52 -51.52 12.32
CA PRO A 235 -1.92 -51.12 12.40
C PRO A 235 -2.79 -51.99 11.48
N ASP A 236 -4.04 -52.19 11.90
CA ASP A 236 -5.08 -52.90 11.15
C ASP A 236 -5.52 -52.12 9.91
N TRP A 237 -5.60 -50.79 10.05
CA TRP A 237 -5.76 -49.84 8.95
C TRP A 237 -5.14 -48.48 9.32
N THR A 238 -4.81 -47.69 8.29
CA THR A 238 -4.29 -46.32 8.43
C THR A 238 -5.03 -45.36 7.51
N PHE A 239 -5.27 -44.13 7.97
CA PHE A 239 -5.88 -43.06 7.18
C PHE A 239 -5.05 -41.76 7.27
N LEU A 240 -4.62 -41.22 6.12
CA LEU A 240 -3.83 -39.99 6.06
C LEU A 240 -4.71 -38.74 6.20
N LEU A 241 -4.64 -38.07 7.36
CA LEU A 241 -5.37 -36.83 7.64
C LEU A 241 -4.75 -35.63 6.90
N GLY A 242 -3.42 -35.59 6.79
CA GLY A 242 -2.66 -34.49 6.17
C GLY A 242 -2.27 -33.35 7.14
N GLU A 243 -2.84 -33.34 8.35
CA GLU A 243 -2.51 -32.48 9.48
C GLU A 243 -2.56 -33.27 10.80
N GLN A 244 -2.16 -32.66 11.92
CA GLN A 244 -2.30 -33.29 13.24
C GLN A 244 -3.72 -33.16 13.79
N ALA A 245 -4.07 -34.07 14.71
CA ALA A 245 -5.30 -34.04 15.47
C ALA A 245 -5.05 -33.51 16.89
N LEU A 246 -5.96 -32.67 17.37
CA LEU A 246 -6.02 -32.17 18.74
C LEU A 246 -6.66 -33.23 19.66
N ASP A 247 -7.79 -33.80 19.21
CA ASP A 247 -8.63 -34.70 20.00
C ASP A 247 -9.31 -35.77 19.11
N LEU A 248 -9.67 -36.90 19.74
CA LEU A 248 -10.35 -38.05 19.14
C LEU A 248 -11.54 -38.48 20.01
N SER A 249 -12.70 -38.70 19.40
CA SER A 249 -13.90 -39.13 20.14
C SER A 249 -14.67 -40.23 19.39
N VAL A 250 -15.05 -41.28 20.13
CA VAL A 250 -15.83 -42.43 19.62
C VAL A 250 -17.15 -42.53 20.41
N PRO A 251 -18.19 -41.77 20.03
CA PRO A 251 -19.48 -41.78 20.71
C PRO A 251 -20.20 -43.14 20.59
N SER A 252 -20.64 -43.68 21.72
CA SER A 252 -21.33 -44.98 21.85
C SER A 252 -22.86 -44.87 21.87
N PHE A 253 -23.44 -43.89 21.18
CA PHE A 253 -24.89 -43.57 21.29
C PHE A 253 -25.84 -44.60 20.67
N SER A 254 -25.37 -45.42 19.72
CA SER A 254 -26.20 -46.50 19.13
C SER A 254 -25.38 -47.71 18.71
N HIS A 255 -25.98 -48.89 18.86
CA HIS A 255 -25.41 -50.14 18.32
C HIS A 255 -25.48 -50.22 16.78
N SER A 256 -26.36 -49.44 16.15
CA SER A 256 -26.63 -49.51 14.70
C SER A 256 -25.65 -48.72 13.82
N SER A 257 -25.03 -47.66 14.34
CA SER A 257 -24.04 -46.87 13.59
C SER A 257 -22.85 -46.45 14.46
N SER A 258 -21.64 -46.69 13.95
CA SER A 258 -20.40 -46.17 14.50
C SER A 258 -19.95 -44.93 13.75
N SER A 259 -19.27 -44.02 14.43
CA SER A 259 -18.61 -42.87 13.81
C SER A 259 -17.44 -42.43 14.69
N ILE A 260 -16.23 -42.52 14.16
CA ILE A 260 -14.99 -42.05 14.79
C ILE A 260 -14.82 -40.58 14.40
N PHE A 261 -14.81 -39.68 15.37
CA PHE A 261 -14.63 -38.25 15.15
C PHE A 261 -13.18 -37.85 15.43
N VAL A 262 -12.60 -37.06 14.53
CA VAL A 262 -11.23 -36.53 14.61
C VAL A 262 -11.27 -35.02 14.47
N LEU A 263 -10.75 -34.29 15.47
CA LEU A 263 -10.58 -32.85 15.40
C LEU A 263 -9.16 -32.52 14.92
N GLY A 264 -9.01 -32.21 13.63
CA GLY A 264 -7.76 -31.66 13.09
C GLY A 264 -7.59 -30.18 13.36
N GLU A 265 -6.36 -29.67 13.21
CA GLU A 265 -6.02 -28.24 13.31
C GLU A 265 -6.95 -27.31 12.48
N ARG A 266 -7.47 -27.79 11.34
CA ARG A 266 -8.32 -27.02 10.41
C ARG A 266 -9.47 -27.83 9.82
N ASN A 267 -9.59 -29.12 10.10
CA ASN A 267 -10.60 -29.99 9.50
C ASN A 267 -11.20 -30.94 10.54
N LEU A 268 -12.53 -31.01 10.58
CA LEU A 268 -13.27 -32.04 11.27
C LEU A 268 -13.44 -33.26 10.34
N TYR A 269 -13.08 -34.45 10.80
CA TYR A 269 -13.34 -35.71 10.09
C TYR A 269 -14.31 -36.57 10.88
N CYS A 270 -15.22 -37.24 10.18
CA CYS A 270 -16.07 -38.30 10.69
C CYS A 270 -15.82 -39.54 9.84
N LEU A 271 -15.27 -40.58 10.46
CA LEU A 271 -14.86 -41.83 9.81
C LEU A 271 -15.73 -43.00 10.30
N ARG A 272 -15.79 -44.07 9.50
CA ARG A 272 -16.40 -45.35 9.89
C ARG A 272 -15.33 -46.28 10.49
N ASP A 273 -15.76 -47.34 11.16
CA ASP A 273 -14.89 -48.35 11.81
C ASP A 273 -13.81 -48.97 10.88
N ASN A 274 -14.02 -48.93 9.56
CA ASN A 274 -13.11 -49.44 8.53
C ASN A 274 -12.18 -48.37 7.93
N GLY A 275 -12.03 -47.21 8.58
CA GLY A 275 -11.18 -46.11 8.13
C GLY A 275 -11.72 -45.30 6.94
N THR A 276 -12.92 -45.59 6.44
CA THR A 276 -13.53 -44.80 5.34
C THR A 276 -14.21 -43.53 5.87
N ILE A 277 -14.09 -42.42 5.13
CA ILE A 277 -14.74 -41.14 5.49
C ILE A 277 -16.26 -41.27 5.36
N ARG A 278 -17.01 -40.96 6.43
CA ARG A 278 -18.46 -40.70 6.40
C ARG A 278 -18.72 -39.27 5.91
N PHE A 279 -18.03 -38.29 6.49
CA PHE A 279 -17.95 -36.91 5.99
C PHE A 279 -16.67 -36.21 6.50
N MET A 280 -16.31 -35.10 5.87
CA MET A 280 -15.29 -34.17 6.38
C MET A 280 -15.76 -32.73 6.20
N LYS A 281 -15.39 -31.84 7.13
CA LYS A 281 -15.71 -30.42 7.09
C LYS A 281 -14.45 -29.60 7.37
N LYS A 282 -13.97 -28.90 6.34
CA LYS A 282 -12.96 -27.86 6.50
C LYS A 282 -13.52 -26.70 7.32
N LEU A 283 -12.81 -26.33 8.37
CA LEU A 283 -13.07 -25.19 9.24
C LEU A 283 -12.34 -23.96 8.68
N GLU A 284 -12.91 -22.77 8.90
CA GLU A 284 -12.33 -21.48 8.48
C GLU A 284 -11.78 -20.68 9.66
N PHE A 285 -11.81 -21.30 10.83
CA PHE A 285 -11.28 -20.87 12.12
C PHE A 285 -10.48 -22.03 12.73
N ASN A 286 -9.61 -21.74 13.69
CA ASN A 286 -8.94 -22.77 14.48
C ASN A 286 -9.92 -23.26 15.57
N PRO A 287 -10.25 -24.56 15.64
CA PRO A 287 -10.99 -25.13 16.77
C PRO A 287 -10.09 -25.18 18.01
N SER A 288 -10.68 -25.15 19.20
CA SER A 288 -9.95 -25.34 20.48
C SER A 288 -10.29 -26.67 21.16
N SER A 289 -11.57 -27.07 21.15
CA SER A 289 -12.04 -28.34 21.71
C SER A 289 -13.31 -28.80 20.98
N PHE A 290 -13.72 -30.06 21.15
CA PHE A 290 -14.99 -30.56 20.63
C PHE A 290 -15.60 -31.66 21.52
N LEU A 291 -16.89 -31.95 21.31
CA LEU A 291 -17.58 -33.06 21.96
C LEU A 291 -18.78 -33.53 21.12
N PRO A 292 -18.76 -34.74 20.54
CA PRO A 292 -19.96 -35.33 19.97
C PRO A 292 -20.92 -35.70 21.11
N TYR A 293 -22.21 -35.40 20.96
CA TYR A 293 -23.23 -35.67 21.97
C TYR A 293 -24.51 -36.23 21.34
N ALA A 294 -25.29 -36.96 22.14
CA ALA A 294 -26.51 -37.60 21.68
C ALA A 294 -27.64 -36.58 21.46
N LEU A 295 -28.34 -36.71 20.33
CA LEU A 295 -29.61 -36.03 20.08
C LEU A 295 -30.68 -37.09 19.76
N VAL A 296 -31.95 -36.80 20.06
CA VAL A 296 -33.07 -37.75 20.03
C VAL A 296 -33.56 -38.09 18.60
N ALA A 297 -32.78 -37.78 17.56
CA ALA A 297 -33.14 -37.98 16.15
C ALA A 297 -32.28 -39.05 15.48
N ASP A 298 -32.92 -40.08 14.91
CA ASP A 298 -32.25 -41.26 14.39
C ASP A 298 -31.17 -40.96 13.33
N GLY A 299 -29.95 -41.45 13.59
CA GLY A 299 -28.87 -41.59 12.60
C GLY A 299 -27.94 -40.38 12.41
N THR A 300 -28.34 -39.17 12.80
CA THR A 300 -27.46 -37.97 12.79
C THR A 300 -26.72 -37.79 14.10
N THR A 301 -25.48 -37.30 14.08
CA THR A 301 -24.74 -37.00 15.31
C THR A 301 -24.63 -35.49 15.49
N SER A 302 -24.94 -35.01 16.71
CA SER A 302 -24.70 -33.63 17.09
C SER A 302 -23.31 -33.46 17.68
N LEU A 303 -22.70 -32.31 17.42
CA LEU A 303 -21.34 -31.99 17.82
C LEU A 303 -21.30 -30.57 18.40
N LEU A 304 -20.79 -30.44 19.62
CA LEU A 304 -20.28 -29.17 20.12
C LEU A 304 -18.86 -29.00 19.62
N LEU A 305 -18.53 -27.83 19.08
CA LEU A 305 -17.17 -27.45 18.70
C LEU A 305 -16.92 -26.03 19.18
N SER A 306 -15.82 -25.80 19.89
CA SER A 306 -15.39 -24.45 20.30
C SER A 306 -14.24 -23.96 19.42
N ASN A 307 -14.05 -22.64 19.36
CA ASN A 307 -12.95 -22.02 18.62
C ASN A 307 -12.17 -20.99 19.46
N HIS A 308 -10.99 -20.60 18.96
CA HIS A 308 -10.15 -19.57 19.57
C HIS A 308 -10.69 -18.12 19.40
N THR A 309 -11.96 -17.93 19.03
CA THR A 309 -12.63 -16.61 18.96
C THR A 309 -13.82 -16.54 19.93
N ASN A 310 -13.77 -17.30 21.02
CA ASN A 310 -14.77 -17.40 22.07
C ASN A 310 -16.17 -17.73 21.50
N MET A 311 -16.27 -18.62 20.51
CA MET A 311 -17.57 -19.13 20.01
C MET A 311 -17.69 -20.63 20.21
N LEU A 312 -18.86 -21.03 20.70
CA LEU A 312 -19.36 -22.40 20.69
C LEU A 312 -20.28 -22.59 19.47
N LEU A 313 -20.04 -23.63 18.69
CA LEU A 313 -20.72 -23.95 17.46
C LEU A 313 -21.38 -25.33 17.60
N VAL A 314 -22.70 -25.39 17.39
CA VAL A 314 -23.48 -26.63 17.43
C VAL A 314 -23.69 -27.12 16.00
N TYR A 315 -23.02 -28.21 15.64
CA TYR A 315 -23.18 -28.87 14.35
C TYR A 315 -24.11 -30.09 14.45
N GLN A 316 -24.85 -30.36 13.37
CA GLN A 316 -25.49 -31.66 13.11
C GLN A 316 -24.87 -32.21 11.82
N ASP A 317 -24.13 -33.31 11.94
CA ASP A 317 -23.16 -33.83 10.96
C ASP A 317 -22.22 -32.72 10.41
N VAL A 318 -22.57 -32.07 9.29
CA VAL A 318 -21.79 -30.98 8.65
C VAL A 318 -22.51 -29.62 8.74
N THR A 319 -23.80 -29.60 9.10
CA THR A 319 -24.62 -28.38 9.10
C THR A 319 -24.52 -27.64 10.43
N LEU A 320 -24.19 -26.35 10.40
CA LEU A 320 -24.25 -25.49 11.59
C LEU A 320 -25.73 -25.26 11.96
N LYS A 321 -26.09 -25.50 13.21
CA LYS A 321 -27.45 -25.32 13.76
C LYS A 321 -27.55 -24.16 14.73
N TRP A 322 -26.50 -23.92 15.50
CA TRP A 322 -26.44 -22.81 16.45
C TRP A 322 -25.02 -22.29 16.60
N ALA A 323 -24.89 -21.00 16.91
CA ALA A 323 -23.64 -20.36 17.30
C ALA A 323 -23.89 -19.51 18.54
N ALA A 324 -23.02 -19.60 19.53
CA ALA A 324 -23.14 -18.89 20.80
C ALA A 324 -21.78 -18.34 21.23
N GLN A 325 -21.71 -17.03 21.48
CA GLN A 325 -20.52 -16.42 22.07
C GLN A 325 -20.35 -16.83 23.54
N LEU A 326 -19.18 -17.35 23.88
CA LEU A 326 -18.69 -17.61 25.23
C LEU A 326 -17.94 -16.39 25.79
N SER A 327 -17.69 -16.37 27.08
CA SER A 327 -16.84 -15.36 27.74
C SER A 327 -15.34 -15.56 27.47
N PHE A 328 -14.87 -16.81 27.36
CA PHE A 328 -13.47 -17.20 27.16
C PHE A 328 -13.30 -18.25 26.04
N VAL A 329 -12.05 -18.64 25.74
CA VAL A 329 -11.73 -19.79 24.87
C VAL A 329 -11.71 -21.07 25.73
N PRO A 330 -12.63 -22.03 25.56
CA PRO A 330 -12.57 -23.25 26.34
C PRO A 330 -11.56 -24.22 25.73
N VAL A 331 -10.79 -24.87 26.60
CA VAL A 331 -9.85 -25.96 26.26
C VAL A 331 -10.52 -27.32 26.45
N ALA A 332 -11.51 -27.41 27.35
CA ALA A 332 -12.38 -28.57 27.49
C ALA A 332 -13.86 -28.17 27.47
N VAL A 333 -14.68 -28.99 26.79
CA VAL A 333 -16.15 -28.91 26.79
C VAL A 333 -16.74 -30.28 27.12
N ARG A 334 -17.74 -30.29 28.02
CA ARG A 334 -18.53 -31.46 28.43
C ARG A 334 -20.02 -31.08 28.45
N VAL A 335 -20.90 -32.08 28.44
CA VAL A 335 -22.35 -31.89 28.61
C VAL A 335 -22.78 -32.63 29.88
N ALA A 336 -23.50 -31.94 30.75
CA ALA A 336 -23.89 -32.42 32.09
C ALA A 336 -25.41 -32.35 32.31
N ASN A 337 -25.91 -33.16 33.24
CA ASN A 337 -27.30 -33.23 33.66
C ASN A 337 -27.42 -32.97 35.15
N PHE A 338 -27.83 -31.75 35.51
CA PHE A 338 -28.04 -31.33 36.89
C PHE A 338 -29.53 -31.51 37.28
N PRO A 339 -29.90 -31.40 38.57
CA PRO A 339 -31.27 -31.64 39.04
C PRO A 339 -32.34 -30.79 38.34
N GLU A 340 -32.02 -29.52 38.05
CA GLU A 340 -32.95 -28.55 37.48
C GLU A 340 -32.86 -28.44 35.95
N LEU A 341 -31.73 -28.86 35.34
CA LEU A 341 -31.44 -28.60 33.93
C LEU A 341 -30.59 -29.72 33.30
N LYS A 342 -31.08 -30.29 32.19
CA LYS A 342 -30.40 -31.33 31.41
C LYS A 342 -29.73 -30.73 30.17
N GLY A 343 -28.62 -31.32 29.73
CA GLY A 343 -27.90 -30.87 28.54
C GLY A 343 -27.15 -29.55 28.72
N VAL A 344 -26.70 -29.24 29.95
CA VAL A 344 -25.93 -28.02 30.26
C VAL A 344 -24.52 -28.15 29.70
N VAL A 345 -24.04 -27.11 29.02
CA VAL A 345 -22.68 -27.10 28.48
C VAL A 345 -21.72 -26.61 29.56
N VAL A 346 -20.86 -27.52 30.02
CA VAL A 346 -19.77 -27.23 30.95
C VAL A 346 -18.51 -26.95 30.14
N SER A 347 -17.85 -25.84 30.44
CA SER A 347 -16.69 -25.34 29.68
C SER A 347 -15.60 -24.83 30.62
N LEU A 348 -14.34 -25.14 30.32
CA LEU A 348 -13.17 -24.81 31.14
C LEU A 348 -12.10 -24.09 30.29
N SER A 349 -11.62 -22.92 30.74
CA SER A 349 -10.48 -22.19 30.15
C SER A 349 -9.15 -22.78 30.61
N SER A 350 -8.07 -22.44 29.89
CA SER A 350 -6.68 -22.64 30.35
C SER A 350 -6.40 -21.98 31.70
N ASP A 351 -7.09 -20.85 31.95
CA ASP A 351 -6.85 -19.91 33.06
C ASP A 351 -7.81 -20.13 34.23
N GLY A 352 -8.41 -21.32 34.34
CA GLY A 352 -9.26 -21.71 35.46
C GLY A 352 -10.70 -21.16 35.45
N HIS A 353 -11.13 -20.41 34.44
CA HIS A 353 -12.55 -20.07 34.30
C HIS A 353 -13.38 -21.32 33.98
N LEU A 354 -14.29 -21.69 34.89
CA LEU A 354 -15.23 -22.80 34.74
C LEU A 354 -16.65 -22.25 34.61
N LEU A 355 -17.35 -22.60 33.53
CA LEU A 355 -18.68 -22.08 33.19
C LEU A 355 -19.64 -23.20 32.79
N CYS A 356 -20.75 -23.31 33.54
CA CYS A 356 -21.92 -24.09 33.19
C CYS A 356 -22.97 -23.16 32.53
N SER A 357 -23.32 -23.44 31.27
CA SER A 357 -24.12 -22.53 30.44
C SER A 357 -25.20 -23.21 29.60
N TYR A 358 -26.20 -22.42 29.21
CA TYR A 358 -27.25 -22.78 28.24
C TYR A 358 -27.27 -21.79 27.07
N MET A 359 -27.99 -22.13 25.99
CA MET A 359 -28.05 -21.28 24.79
C MET A 359 -29.07 -20.15 24.97
N GLY A 360 -28.63 -18.89 24.80
CA GLY A 360 -29.52 -17.73 24.84
C GLY A 360 -30.39 -17.62 23.59
N THR A 361 -31.69 -17.90 23.73
CA THR A 361 -32.66 -17.96 22.62
C THR A 361 -33.38 -16.66 22.31
N ASP A 362 -33.33 -15.64 23.18
CA ASP A 362 -34.25 -14.49 23.09
C ASP A 362 -33.74 -13.42 22.10
N PRO A 363 -34.47 -13.15 20.99
CA PRO A 363 -34.17 -12.02 20.13
C PRO A 363 -34.51 -10.71 20.85
N SER A 364 -33.49 -10.03 21.37
CA SER A 364 -33.64 -8.66 21.85
C SER A 364 -33.76 -7.72 20.65
N PHE A 365 -34.96 -7.21 20.40
CA PHE A 365 -35.20 -6.15 19.41
C PHE A 365 -34.24 -4.98 19.63
N PHE A 366 -33.74 -4.41 18.54
CA PHE A 366 -32.81 -3.27 18.55
C PHE A 366 -33.55 -1.94 18.78
N SER A 367 -34.37 -1.88 19.84
CA SER A 367 -34.81 -0.58 20.36
C SER A 367 -33.60 0.16 20.93
N THR A 368 -33.40 1.41 20.52
CA THR A 368 -32.57 2.33 21.30
C THR A 368 -33.07 2.34 22.74
N PRO A 369 -32.18 2.26 23.75
CA PRO A 369 -32.60 2.44 25.13
C PRO A 369 -33.36 3.76 25.26
N LYS A 370 -34.49 3.77 25.98
CA LYS A 370 -35.11 5.03 26.39
C LYS A 370 -34.18 5.69 27.39
N VAL A 371 -33.33 6.60 26.90
CA VAL A 371 -32.40 7.38 27.73
C VAL A 371 -33.17 8.52 28.38
N ASP A 372 -34.10 8.17 29.26
CA ASP A 372 -34.66 9.12 30.22
C ASP A 372 -33.48 9.65 31.04
N ALA A 373 -33.35 10.99 31.12
CA ALA A 373 -32.23 11.72 31.74
C ALA A 373 -30.84 11.64 31.06
N ARG A 374 -30.77 11.83 29.73
CA ARG A 374 -29.77 12.72 29.11
C ARG A 374 -30.39 13.61 28.04
N GLU A 375 -31.16 14.59 28.49
CA GLU A 375 -31.51 15.74 27.65
C GLU A 375 -30.20 16.45 27.24
N ALA A 376 -30.01 16.69 25.95
CA ALA A 376 -28.93 17.54 25.48
C ALA A 376 -29.24 18.99 25.86
N ASP A 377 -28.23 19.76 26.27
CA ASP A 377 -28.39 21.17 26.60
C ASP A 377 -28.69 21.98 25.31
N TYR A 378 -29.98 22.14 25.03
CA TYR A 378 -30.45 22.86 23.84
C TYR A 378 -30.06 24.33 23.85
N GLU A 379 -29.86 24.97 25.01
CA GLU A 379 -29.38 26.35 25.07
C GLU A 379 -27.90 26.43 24.67
N GLN A 380 -27.07 25.51 25.15
CA GLN A 380 -25.66 25.41 24.74
C GLN A 380 -25.53 25.10 23.24
N VAL A 381 -26.33 24.17 22.71
CA VAL A 381 -26.34 23.81 21.28
C VAL A 381 -26.85 24.97 20.42
N GLU A 382 -27.89 25.69 20.82
CA GLU A 382 -28.39 26.84 20.04
C GLU A 382 -27.43 28.04 20.10
N ALA A 383 -26.75 28.25 21.24
CA ALA A 383 -25.70 29.26 21.36
C ALA A 383 -24.49 28.96 20.46
N GLU A 384 -24.05 27.70 20.39
CA GLU A 384 -23.00 27.28 19.46
C GLU A 384 -23.45 27.38 18.00
N MET A 385 -24.66 26.92 17.66
CA MET A 385 -25.27 27.09 16.34
C MET A 385 -25.27 28.56 15.90
N LYS A 386 -25.72 29.48 16.75
CA LYS A 386 -25.72 30.93 16.47
C LYS A 386 -24.31 31.49 16.28
N LYS A 387 -23.34 31.04 17.06
CA LYS A 387 -21.91 31.41 16.95
C LYS A 387 -21.31 30.93 15.63
N LEU A 388 -21.53 29.67 15.24
CA LEU A 388 -21.05 29.09 13.98
C LEU A 388 -21.72 29.76 12.77
N GLN A 389 -23.04 29.98 12.80
CA GLN A 389 -23.74 30.71 11.74
C GLN A 389 -23.27 32.17 11.57
N LYS A 390 -22.78 32.81 12.64
CA LYS A 390 -22.16 34.14 12.55
C LYS A 390 -20.82 34.06 11.82
N ILE A 391 -19.95 33.11 12.20
CA ILE A 391 -18.65 32.89 11.55
C ILE A 391 -18.82 32.57 10.06
N ILE A 392 -19.79 31.72 9.70
CA ILE A 392 -20.13 31.39 8.30
C ILE A 392 -20.55 32.65 7.55
N ARG A 393 -21.42 33.49 8.13
CA ARG A 393 -21.87 34.76 7.50
C ARG A 393 -20.72 35.76 7.34
N GLU A 394 -19.80 35.85 8.30
CA GLU A 394 -18.63 36.74 8.23
C GLU A 394 -17.63 36.27 7.17
N ALA A 395 -17.38 34.97 7.07
CA ALA A 395 -16.58 34.37 6.00
C ALA A 395 -17.22 34.58 4.62
N THR A 396 -18.51 34.29 4.46
CA THR A 396 -19.23 34.46 3.17
C THR A 396 -19.33 35.93 2.73
N ARG A 397 -19.43 36.89 3.66
CA ARG A 397 -19.40 38.33 3.34
C ARG A 397 -18.02 38.79 2.84
N THR A 398 -16.96 38.07 3.19
CA THR A 398 -15.58 38.40 2.81
C THR A 398 -15.22 37.73 1.47
N GLN A 399 -16.09 37.91 0.47
CA GLN A 399 -16.08 37.17 -0.80
C GLN A 399 -15.00 37.63 -1.80
N ASP A 400 -13.98 38.36 -1.32
CA ASP A 400 -12.74 38.56 -2.07
C ASP A 400 -11.95 37.25 -2.09
N ILE A 401 -11.55 36.79 -3.29
CA ILE A 401 -10.83 35.51 -3.48
C ILE A 401 -9.42 35.52 -2.85
N LEU A 402 -8.94 36.70 -2.44
CA LEU A 402 -7.68 36.89 -1.72
C LEU A 402 -7.98 37.37 -0.30
N PRO A 403 -7.42 36.74 0.75
CA PRO A 403 -7.53 37.25 2.11
C PRO A 403 -6.82 38.61 2.20
N LYS A 404 -7.47 39.58 2.83
CA LYS A 404 -6.88 40.91 3.03
C LYS A 404 -5.71 40.82 4.00
N THR A 405 -4.63 41.54 3.70
CA THR A 405 -3.36 41.57 4.43
C THR A 405 -3.43 42.31 5.78
N ASP A 406 -4.64 42.43 6.35
CA ASP A 406 -4.92 43.13 7.62
C ASP A 406 -4.84 42.18 8.84
N ALA A 407 -4.45 40.92 8.63
CA ALA A 407 -4.12 39.99 9.71
C ALA A 407 -2.68 40.26 10.17
N GLU A 408 -2.49 40.48 11.48
CA GLU A 408 -1.18 40.70 12.09
C GLU A 408 -0.21 39.55 11.74
N GLU A 409 1.02 39.88 11.31
CA GLU A 409 1.99 38.89 10.85
C GLU A 409 2.57 38.09 12.05
N ASP A 410 2.16 36.82 12.16
CA ASP A 410 2.68 35.83 13.13
C ASP A 410 4.21 35.66 13.04
N LEU A 411 4.77 35.85 11.83
CA LEU A 411 6.16 35.62 11.48
C LEU A 411 6.64 36.67 10.48
N VAL A 412 7.70 37.40 10.84
CA VAL A 412 8.41 38.32 9.94
C VAL A 412 9.66 37.62 9.39
N VAL A 413 9.77 37.51 8.06
CA VAL A 413 10.87 36.82 7.37
C VAL A 413 11.73 37.81 6.60
N THR A 414 12.90 38.11 7.14
CA THR A 414 13.88 39.04 6.55
C THR A 414 15.05 38.29 5.91
N ALA A 415 15.42 38.68 4.69
CA ALA A 415 16.52 38.06 3.95
C ALA A 415 17.61 39.10 3.63
N THR A 416 18.85 38.79 4.00
CA THR A 416 20.01 39.65 3.78
C THR A 416 21.07 38.91 2.98
N VAL A 417 21.26 39.34 1.74
CA VAL A 417 22.31 38.82 0.83
C VAL A 417 23.62 39.55 1.13
N SER A 418 24.74 38.82 1.19
CA SER A 418 26.06 39.40 1.37
C SER A 418 26.39 40.42 0.27
N SER A 419 27.03 41.54 0.64
CA SER A 419 27.54 42.55 -0.29
C SER A 419 28.83 42.12 -1.01
N CYS A 420 29.48 41.06 -0.53
CA CYS A 420 30.72 40.50 -1.08
C CYS A 420 30.48 39.05 -1.50
N MET A 421 31.13 38.62 -2.59
CA MET A 421 31.19 37.20 -2.96
C MET A 421 32.06 36.43 -1.96
N ASP A 422 31.80 35.13 -1.83
CA ASP A 422 32.48 34.27 -0.85
C ASP A 422 33.95 34.06 -1.26
N THR A 423 34.87 34.06 -0.28
CA THR A 423 36.31 33.89 -0.53
C THR A 423 36.70 32.47 -0.94
N ILE A 424 35.87 31.49 -0.59
CA ILE A 424 35.95 30.10 -1.03
C ILE A 424 34.56 29.74 -1.57
N SER A 425 34.47 29.58 -2.89
CA SER A 425 33.20 29.25 -3.54
C SER A 425 32.65 27.90 -3.10
N GLN A 426 31.36 27.86 -2.79
CA GLN A 426 30.61 26.64 -2.50
C GLN A 426 29.98 26.00 -3.75
N ALA A 427 30.36 26.46 -4.95
CA ALA A 427 29.79 25.97 -6.20
C ALA A 427 30.19 24.51 -6.53
N LEU A 428 29.19 23.71 -6.92
CA LEU A 428 29.39 22.32 -7.39
C LEU A 428 30.23 22.27 -8.68
N ILE A 429 30.08 23.27 -9.54
CA ILE A 429 30.91 23.49 -10.71
C ILE A 429 31.95 24.55 -10.33
N GLN A 430 33.23 24.17 -10.25
CA GLN A 430 34.30 25.10 -9.83
C GLN A 430 34.68 26.11 -10.93
N ASP A 431 34.56 25.70 -12.19
CA ASP A 431 35.05 26.38 -13.38
C ASP A 431 34.06 26.22 -14.55
N ILE A 432 33.84 27.30 -15.30
CA ILE A 432 33.19 27.28 -16.62
C ILE A 432 34.06 28.09 -17.59
N ASP A 433 34.53 27.46 -18.66
CA ASP A 433 35.34 28.05 -19.74
C ASP A 433 36.59 28.84 -19.28
N GLY A 434 37.21 28.42 -18.16
CA GLY A 434 38.38 29.08 -17.57
C GLY A 434 38.05 30.21 -16.59
N LEU A 435 36.78 30.36 -16.20
CA LEU A 435 36.29 31.33 -15.23
C LEU A 435 35.79 30.63 -13.96
N PRO A 436 36.31 30.99 -12.77
CA PRO A 436 35.85 30.40 -11.52
C PRO A 436 34.41 30.83 -11.23
N VAL A 437 33.56 29.89 -10.82
CA VAL A 437 32.17 30.17 -10.44
C VAL A 437 32.14 30.71 -9.01
N PRO A 438 31.62 31.94 -8.76
CA PRO A 438 31.48 32.48 -7.42
C PRO A 438 30.25 31.90 -6.71
N SER A 439 30.25 31.99 -5.38
CA SER A 439 29.05 31.87 -4.56
C SER A 439 28.83 33.13 -3.71
N VAL A 440 27.62 33.28 -3.19
CA VAL A 440 27.28 34.35 -2.23
C VAL A 440 26.43 33.80 -1.10
N ILE A 441 26.85 34.06 0.14
CA ILE A 441 26.06 33.76 1.35
C ILE A 441 24.81 34.67 1.43
N ILE A 442 23.68 34.04 1.74
CA ILE A 442 22.42 34.67 2.13
C ILE A 442 22.11 34.25 3.57
N GLN A 443 21.95 35.22 4.46
CA GLN A 443 21.43 35.01 5.80
C GLN A 443 19.93 35.32 5.80
N VAL A 444 19.11 34.38 6.30
CA VAL A 444 17.66 34.56 6.43
C VAL A 444 17.31 34.52 7.90
N LYS A 445 16.73 35.62 8.39
CA LYS A 445 16.34 35.82 9.77
C LYS A 445 14.82 35.83 9.88
N VAL A 446 14.31 34.81 10.55
CA VAL A 446 12.89 34.63 10.88
C VAL A 446 12.67 35.14 12.31
N LYS A 447 11.61 35.92 12.55
CA LYS A 447 11.22 36.40 13.88
C LYS A 447 9.73 36.13 14.11
N ALA A 448 9.40 35.47 15.23
CA ALA A 448 8.01 35.19 15.58
C ALA A 448 7.41 36.27 16.49
N THR A 449 6.14 36.60 16.25
CA THR A 449 5.31 37.43 17.14
C THR A 449 4.42 36.57 18.04
N CYS A 450 4.06 35.36 17.61
CA CYS A 450 3.38 34.33 18.41
C CYS A 450 4.32 33.13 18.71
N VAL A 451 3.80 32.08 19.37
CA VAL A 451 4.53 30.80 19.54
C VAL A 451 4.32 29.95 18.29
N VAL A 452 5.40 29.47 17.68
CA VAL A 452 5.33 28.60 16.49
C VAL A 452 5.91 27.21 16.85
N PRO A 453 5.07 26.16 17.01
CA PRO A 453 5.49 24.86 17.52
C PRO A 453 6.37 24.08 16.53
N SER A 454 6.19 24.28 15.24
CA SER A 454 7.12 23.81 14.20
C SER A 454 6.95 24.66 12.94
N SER A 455 8.06 24.88 12.23
CA SER A 455 8.02 25.53 10.92
C SER A 455 9.09 24.97 9.98
N LYS A 456 8.76 24.93 8.70
CA LYS A 456 9.66 24.53 7.62
C LYS A 456 9.89 25.72 6.71
N LEU A 457 11.16 26.07 6.56
CA LEU A 457 11.64 27.08 5.63
C LEU A 457 12.14 26.37 4.36
N THR A 458 11.66 26.80 3.20
CA THR A 458 12.03 26.27 1.88
C THR A 458 12.46 27.42 0.99
N ILE A 459 13.57 27.25 0.27
CA ILE A 459 14.16 28.26 -0.62
C ILE A 459 13.99 27.80 -2.06
N SER A 460 13.31 28.61 -2.86
CA SER A 460 13.10 28.41 -4.29
C SER A 460 13.94 29.40 -5.08
N ILE A 461 14.65 28.95 -6.11
CA ILE A 461 15.51 29.80 -6.94
C ILE A 461 15.40 29.40 -8.41
N GLN A 462 15.64 30.34 -9.33
CA GLN A 462 15.42 30.09 -10.76
C GLN A 462 16.58 29.27 -11.37
N PRO A 463 16.31 28.16 -12.10
CA PRO A 463 17.36 27.42 -12.79
C PRO A 463 18.17 28.27 -13.78
N PRO A 464 19.48 28.01 -13.95
CA PRO A 464 20.26 26.93 -13.32
C PRO A 464 21.03 27.40 -12.08
N LEU A 465 20.53 28.39 -11.34
CA LEU A 465 21.06 28.68 -10.00
C LEU A 465 20.72 27.54 -9.04
N ALA A 466 21.59 27.31 -8.07
CA ALA A 466 21.40 26.38 -6.97
C ALA A 466 21.79 27.02 -5.64
N VAL A 467 21.43 26.35 -4.54
CA VAL A 467 21.80 26.70 -3.17
C VAL A 467 22.45 25.50 -2.49
N THR A 468 23.29 25.75 -1.49
CA THR A 468 23.95 24.68 -0.70
C THR A 468 22.95 23.82 0.08
N GLN A 469 21.82 24.41 0.49
CA GLN A 469 20.71 23.74 1.16
C GLN A 469 19.41 24.48 0.83
N ASP A 470 18.39 23.75 0.38
CA ASP A 470 17.10 24.29 -0.07
C ASP A 470 16.02 24.26 1.03
N GLN A 471 16.17 23.38 2.03
CA GLN A 471 15.15 23.12 3.05
C GLN A 471 15.76 23.11 4.46
N PHE A 472 15.12 23.85 5.37
CA PHE A 472 15.48 23.94 6.78
C PHE A 472 14.24 23.64 7.64
N VAL A 473 14.39 22.77 8.62
CA VAL A 473 13.39 22.59 9.70
C VAL A 473 13.82 23.48 10.85
N LEU A 474 12.93 24.35 11.31
CA LEU A 474 13.18 25.25 12.42
C LEU A 474 12.55 24.68 13.70
N GLU A 475 13.34 24.67 14.77
CA GLU A 475 12.89 24.33 16.13
C GLU A 475 11.78 25.29 16.63
N PRO A 476 11.03 24.93 17.69
CA PRO A 476 9.91 25.74 18.17
C PRO A 476 10.31 27.18 18.50
N ILE A 477 9.75 28.16 17.78
CA ILE A 477 10.12 29.57 17.92
C ILE A 477 9.22 30.25 18.96
N GLY A 478 9.81 30.76 20.03
CA GLY A 478 9.11 31.49 21.09
C GLY A 478 8.83 32.95 20.73
N ILE A 479 7.85 33.56 21.41
CA ILE A 479 7.42 34.95 21.21
C ILE A 479 8.61 35.92 21.24
N GLY A 480 8.78 36.72 20.20
CA GLY A 480 9.83 37.73 20.09
C GLY A 480 11.23 37.19 19.79
N SER A 481 11.44 35.87 19.91
CA SER A 481 12.70 35.22 19.54
C SER A 481 12.88 35.19 18.01
N SER A 482 14.12 34.94 17.57
CA SER A 482 14.46 35.00 16.16
C SER A 482 15.58 34.02 15.81
N THR A 483 15.30 33.18 14.82
CA THR A 483 16.22 32.16 14.31
C THR A 483 16.82 32.66 12.99
N ALA A 484 18.12 32.49 12.82
CA ALA A 484 18.82 32.77 11.56
C ALA A 484 19.29 31.46 10.93
N VAL A 485 19.15 31.34 9.61
CA VAL A 485 19.74 30.27 8.79
C VAL A 485 20.57 30.88 7.68
N GLU A 486 21.63 30.18 7.26
CA GLU A 486 22.58 30.64 6.25
C GLU A 486 22.76 29.57 5.17
N PHE A 487 22.80 30.00 3.91
CA PHE A 487 23.10 29.16 2.76
C PHE A 487 23.83 29.99 1.70
N SER A 488 24.62 29.35 0.84
CA SER A 488 25.26 30.01 -0.29
C SER A 488 24.50 29.72 -1.59
N ALA A 489 24.25 30.73 -2.41
CA ALA A 489 23.74 30.56 -3.78
C ALA A 489 24.89 30.61 -4.80
N PHE A 490 24.78 29.84 -5.88
CA PHE A 490 25.78 29.75 -6.95
C PHE A 490 25.16 29.31 -8.29
N LEU A 491 25.94 29.40 -9.38
CA LEU A 491 25.53 28.91 -10.70
C LEU A 491 25.86 27.41 -10.85
N ASN A 492 24.87 26.60 -11.27
CA ASN A 492 24.99 25.15 -11.41
C ASN A 492 24.61 24.67 -12.83
N GLY A 493 24.96 25.45 -13.85
CA GLY A 493 24.71 25.12 -15.26
C GLY A 493 25.51 26.00 -16.21
N ARG A 494 25.57 25.60 -17.49
CA ARG A 494 26.36 26.26 -18.54
C ARG A 494 25.59 27.32 -19.34
N TYR A 495 24.51 27.86 -18.78
CA TYR A 495 23.67 28.90 -19.36
C TYR A 495 23.22 29.88 -18.26
N PRO A 496 22.86 31.14 -18.59
CA PRO A 496 22.44 32.11 -17.59
C PRO A 496 20.98 31.88 -17.14
N PRO A 497 20.63 32.22 -15.89
CA PRO A 497 19.26 32.09 -15.38
C PRO A 497 18.30 33.14 -15.97
N ALA A 498 17.01 32.83 -15.96
CA ALA A 498 15.97 33.77 -16.42
C ALA A 498 15.65 34.91 -15.43
N ASP A 499 15.98 34.75 -14.14
CA ASP A 499 15.97 35.85 -13.17
C ASP A 499 16.97 35.57 -12.04
N LEU A 500 17.45 36.62 -11.38
CA LEU A 500 18.37 36.57 -10.24
C LEU A 500 17.64 36.67 -8.88
N THR A 501 16.33 36.45 -8.85
CA THR A 501 15.56 36.45 -7.60
C THR A 501 15.35 35.05 -7.04
N GLY A 502 15.40 34.91 -5.72
CA GLY A 502 14.93 33.73 -4.99
C GLY A 502 13.77 34.06 -4.06
N ASP A 503 12.95 33.05 -3.78
CA ASP A 503 11.79 33.13 -2.89
C ASP A 503 12.02 32.22 -1.68
N ILE A 504 11.77 32.75 -0.49
CA ILE A 504 11.80 32.02 0.78
C ILE A 504 10.35 31.82 1.20
N ILE A 505 9.98 30.57 1.46
CA ILE A 505 8.64 30.15 1.84
C ILE A 505 8.73 29.49 3.21
N VAL A 506 8.13 30.10 4.23
CA VAL A 506 8.04 29.55 5.59
C VAL A 506 6.62 29.05 5.80
N SER A 507 6.45 27.72 5.79
CA SER A 507 5.20 27.04 6.15
C SER A 507 5.23 26.64 7.62
N TYR A 508 4.18 26.97 8.36
CA TYR A 508 4.08 26.77 9.81
C TYR A 508 2.63 26.50 10.21
N SER A 509 2.44 25.93 11.41
CA SER A 509 1.11 25.86 12.03
C SER A 509 1.01 26.88 13.16
N THR A 510 -0.14 27.54 13.29
CA THR A 510 -0.46 28.32 14.50
C THR A 510 -0.61 27.40 15.72
N PRO A 511 -0.60 27.93 16.96
CA PRO A 511 -1.00 27.17 18.16
C PRO A 511 -2.39 26.54 18.08
N THR A 512 -3.28 27.06 17.22
CA THR A 512 -4.61 26.53 16.92
C THR A 512 -4.62 25.45 15.84
N GLY A 513 -3.45 25.01 15.35
CA GLY A 513 -3.30 23.95 14.35
C GLY A 513 -3.60 24.38 12.91
N VAL A 514 -3.84 25.67 12.65
CA VAL A 514 -4.13 26.17 11.30
C VAL A 514 -2.83 26.34 10.51
N PRO A 515 -2.67 25.70 9.34
CA PRO A 515 -1.49 25.91 8.51
C PRO A 515 -1.50 27.32 7.90
N ARG A 516 -0.37 28.01 8.00
CA ARG A 516 -0.10 29.32 7.40
C ARG A 516 1.21 29.29 6.63
N VAL A 517 1.36 30.21 5.68
CA VAL A 517 2.56 30.35 4.84
C VAL A 517 2.91 31.83 4.75
N VAL A 518 4.18 32.17 5.00
CA VAL A 518 4.75 33.51 4.73
C VAL A 518 5.78 33.36 3.61
N GLN A 519 5.72 34.25 2.62
CA GLN A 519 6.69 34.33 1.52
C GLN A 519 7.49 35.63 1.60
N SER A 520 8.80 35.55 1.38
CA SER A 520 9.71 36.70 1.33
C SER A 520 10.68 36.53 0.17
N ARG A 521 10.90 37.57 -0.65
CA ARG A 521 11.67 37.47 -1.91
C ARG A 521 12.97 38.27 -1.81
N PHE A 522 14.07 37.68 -2.26
CA PHE A 522 15.40 38.27 -2.27
C PHE A 522 15.97 38.36 -3.69
N SER A 523 16.97 39.21 -3.90
CA SER A 523 17.65 39.42 -5.18
C SER A 523 19.14 39.18 -5.03
N LEU A 524 19.69 38.30 -5.87
CA LEU A 524 21.12 38.04 -6.00
C LEU A 524 21.78 39.14 -6.86
N PRO A 525 23.10 39.38 -6.68
CA PRO A 525 23.85 40.34 -7.49
C PRO A 525 24.24 39.76 -8.85
N LEU A 526 24.27 40.61 -9.90
CA LEU A 526 24.66 40.24 -11.27
C LEU A 526 26.07 39.61 -11.36
N ALA A 527 26.98 39.97 -10.44
CA ALA A 527 28.33 39.41 -10.34
C ALA A 527 28.37 37.89 -10.05
N LEU A 528 27.26 37.29 -9.58
CA LEU A 528 27.18 35.84 -9.35
C LEU A 528 27.24 35.02 -10.66
N VAL A 529 26.82 35.62 -11.79
CA VAL A 529 26.71 34.92 -13.08
C VAL A 529 27.55 35.56 -14.19
N CYS A 530 28.27 36.65 -13.89
CA CYS A 530 28.90 37.51 -14.89
C CYS A 530 30.20 38.14 -14.39
N VAL A 531 31.18 38.26 -15.30
CA VAL A 531 32.47 38.93 -15.09
C VAL A 531 32.66 40.10 -16.08
N PRO A 532 33.49 41.12 -15.78
CA PRO A 532 33.77 42.20 -16.71
C PRO A 532 34.62 41.75 -17.90
N SER A 533 34.25 42.21 -19.11
CA SER A 533 34.91 41.92 -20.39
C SER A 533 35.23 43.22 -21.15
N SER A 534 36.10 43.13 -22.16
CA SER A 534 36.24 44.18 -23.17
C SER A 534 34.95 44.31 -24.02
N PRO A 535 34.60 45.55 -24.46
CA PRO A 535 33.37 45.83 -25.21
C PRO A 535 33.44 45.37 -26.67
N ALA A 536 32.40 44.69 -27.14
CA ALA A 536 32.27 44.25 -28.52
C ALA A 536 31.88 45.41 -29.43
N LYS A 537 32.65 45.66 -30.50
CA LYS A 537 32.41 46.78 -31.44
C LYS A 537 31.21 46.54 -32.38
N THR A 538 30.95 45.28 -32.72
CA THR A 538 29.86 44.87 -33.63
C THR A 538 29.25 43.56 -33.14
N THR A 539 27.95 43.55 -32.87
CA THR A 539 27.17 42.36 -32.55
C THR A 539 25.86 42.34 -33.35
N LYS A 540 25.19 41.18 -33.39
CA LYS A 540 23.92 40.95 -34.12
C LYS A 540 22.75 41.78 -33.58
N PHE A 541 22.43 41.64 -32.30
CA PHE A 541 21.21 42.20 -31.68
C PHE A 541 21.51 43.47 -30.90
N LYS A 542 20.62 44.46 -31.00
CA LYS A 542 20.77 45.82 -30.45
C LYS A 542 19.44 46.35 -29.93
N ILE A 543 19.40 46.71 -28.66
CA ILE A 543 18.27 47.38 -27.99
C ILE A 543 18.76 48.78 -27.57
N THR A 544 17.90 49.80 -27.64
CA THR A 544 18.23 51.15 -27.16
C THR A 544 17.12 51.62 -26.22
N VAL A 545 17.50 51.89 -24.97
CA VAL A 545 16.61 52.44 -23.93
C VAL A 545 16.86 53.95 -23.84
N ASP A 546 15.79 54.72 -23.96
CA ASP A 546 15.79 56.17 -23.86
C ASP A 546 15.43 56.59 -22.42
N THR A 547 16.02 57.68 -21.93
CA THR A 547 15.72 58.28 -20.61
C THR A 547 15.42 59.77 -20.74
N ASN A 548 14.67 60.36 -19.80
CA ASN A 548 14.49 61.83 -19.74
C ASN A 548 15.63 62.57 -19.00
N GLN A 549 16.51 61.84 -18.32
CA GLN A 549 17.65 62.36 -17.57
C GLN A 549 18.96 62.23 -18.38
N PRO A 550 20.00 63.05 -18.10
CA PRO A 550 21.28 62.98 -18.81
C PRO A 550 22.00 61.63 -18.61
N PRO A 551 22.93 61.28 -19.52
CA PRO A 551 23.77 60.09 -19.38
C PRO A 551 24.55 60.04 -18.06
N VAL A 552 24.55 58.88 -17.40
CA VAL A 552 25.31 58.60 -16.16
C VAL A 552 26.48 57.69 -16.49
N ASP A 553 27.63 57.91 -15.83
CA ASP A 553 28.80 57.02 -15.92
C ASP A 553 28.42 55.59 -15.51
N LEU A 554 28.64 54.63 -16.41
CA LEU A 554 28.30 53.23 -16.19
C LEU A 554 29.14 52.62 -15.04
N LYS A 555 30.31 53.17 -14.73
CA LYS A 555 31.16 52.74 -13.61
C LYS A 555 30.57 53.09 -12.23
N LEU A 556 29.74 54.13 -12.15
CA LEU A 556 29.02 54.49 -10.91
C LEU A 556 27.78 53.59 -10.71
N ILE A 557 27.19 53.10 -11.80
CA ILE A 557 26.05 52.18 -11.79
C ILE A 557 26.50 50.72 -11.55
N PHE A 558 27.65 50.34 -12.10
CA PHE A 558 28.23 49.00 -12.03
C PHE A 558 29.68 49.03 -11.48
N PRO A 559 29.88 49.48 -10.23
CA PRO A 559 31.22 49.61 -9.64
C PRO A 559 31.99 48.29 -9.62
N GLU A 560 31.29 47.16 -9.42
CA GLU A 560 31.88 45.82 -9.35
C GLU A 560 32.41 45.31 -10.70
N PHE A 561 31.96 45.88 -11.82
CA PHE A 561 32.44 45.58 -13.17
C PHE A 561 33.49 46.58 -13.68
N SER A 562 33.74 47.68 -12.96
CA SER A 562 34.60 48.77 -13.42
C SER A 562 36.09 48.41 -13.54
N ALA A 563 36.58 47.51 -12.68
CA ALA A 563 38.02 47.33 -12.40
C ALA A 563 38.88 46.77 -13.55
N LYS A 564 38.28 46.23 -14.62
CA LYS A 564 38.98 45.74 -15.83
C LYS A 564 38.64 46.51 -17.11
N SER A 565 37.97 47.65 -17.00
CA SER A 565 37.58 48.46 -18.16
C SER A 565 38.75 49.31 -18.70
N GLU A 566 39.20 49.02 -19.92
CA GLU A 566 40.23 49.83 -20.62
C GLU A 566 39.73 51.24 -20.99
N ASP A 567 38.41 51.39 -21.16
CA ASP A 567 37.76 52.65 -21.53
C ASP A 567 37.81 53.65 -20.37
N LYS A 568 38.70 54.64 -20.47
CA LYS A 568 38.87 55.69 -19.46
C LYS A 568 37.63 56.55 -19.28
N ASP A 569 36.79 56.68 -20.31
CA ASP A 569 35.72 57.68 -20.38
C ASP A 569 34.42 57.26 -19.65
N GLY A 570 34.30 56.03 -19.12
CA GLY A 570 33.10 55.59 -18.39
C GLY A 570 31.83 55.35 -19.23
N ASN A 571 31.94 55.50 -20.56
CA ASN A 571 30.80 55.49 -21.47
C ASN A 571 30.53 54.11 -22.10
N SER A 572 31.44 53.14 -21.98
CA SER A 572 31.18 51.74 -22.34
C SER A 572 31.51 50.78 -21.20
N LEU A 573 30.73 49.70 -21.13
CA LEU A 573 30.93 48.60 -20.20
C LEU A 573 30.50 47.28 -20.85
N ALA A 574 31.21 46.18 -20.58
CA ALA A 574 30.87 44.88 -21.12
C ALA A 574 30.87 43.78 -20.06
N PHE A 575 29.89 42.90 -20.23
CA PHE A 575 29.47 41.85 -19.33
C PHE A 575 29.68 40.52 -20.07
N GLN A 576 30.51 39.63 -19.53
CA GLN A 576 30.62 38.26 -20.00
C GLN A 576 29.99 37.34 -18.96
N PHE A 577 28.91 36.65 -19.33
CA PHE A 577 28.36 35.58 -18.51
C PHE A 577 29.36 34.43 -18.39
N LEU A 578 29.28 33.67 -17.30
CA LEU A 578 30.14 32.49 -17.09
C LEU A 578 29.93 31.43 -18.19
N SER A 579 28.77 31.41 -18.86
CA SER A 579 28.47 30.65 -20.08
C SER A 579 29.09 31.21 -21.38
N GLY A 580 30.06 32.13 -21.28
CA GLY A 580 30.78 32.72 -22.42
C GLY A 580 30.06 33.85 -23.18
N ALA A 581 28.73 33.96 -23.07
CA ALA A 581 27.94 34.98 -23.77
C ALA A 581 28.32 36.41 -23.35
N LYS A 582 28.37 37.35 -24.31
CA LYS A 582 28.85 38.73 -24.09
C LYS A 582 27.81 39.80 -24.45
N VAL A 583 27.53 40.69 -23.50
CA VAL A 583 26.64 41.84 -23.64
C VAL A 583 27.43 43.13 -23.41
N THR A 584 27.30 44.10 -24.31
CA THR A 584 27.96 45.42 -24.20
C THR A 584 26.89 46.50 -24.01
N VAL A 585 27.09 47.38 -23.03
CA VAL A 585 26.27 48.58 -22.79
C VAL A 585 27.08 49.82 -23.18
N LEU A 586 26.47 50.69 -23.97
CA LEU A 586 27.04 51.94 -24.48
C LEU A 586 26.15 53.11 -24.07
N ALA A 587 26.67 54.00 -23.22
CA ALA A 587 26.07 55.29 -22.92
C ALA A 587 26.42 56.29 -24.04
N SER A 588 25.41 56.99 -24.56
CA SER A 588 25.61 58.00 -25.60
C SER A 588 26.00 59.34 -24.99
N LYS A 589 27.20 59.85 -25.28
CA LYS A 589 27.67 61.16 -24.77
C LYS A 589 26.80 62.36 -25.19
N THR A 590 26.05 62.24 -26.29
CA THR A 590 25.33 63.36 -26.94
C THR A 590 23.81 63.18 -26.97
N SER A 591 23.27 62.11 -26.39
CA SER A 591 21.82 61.88 -26.29
C SER A 591 21.48 61.02 -25.09
N GLN A 592 20.27 61.18 -24.55
CA GLN A 592 19.78 60.49 -23.35
C GLN A 592 19.41 59.03 -23.66
N ARG A 593 20.37 58.25 -24.17
CA ARG A 593 20.15 56.93 -24.78
C ARG A 593 21.25 55.96 -24.37
N TYR A 594 20.84 54.76 -23.95
CA TYR A 594 21.74 53.65 -23.63
C TYR A 594 21.47 52.51 -24.62
N ARG A 595 22.51 52.09 -25.35
CA ARG A 595 22.43 50.98 -26.30
C ARG A 595 23.03 49.72 -25.67
N ILE A 596 22.22 48.68 -25.57
CA ILE A 596 22.62 47.35 -25.13
C ILE A 596 22.75 46.48 -26.40
N GLN A 597 23.84 45.73 -26.53
CA GLN A 597 24.09 44.92 -27.72
C GLN A 597 24.78 43.59 -27.40
N SER A 598 24.35 42.53 -28.08
CA SER A 598 24.76 41.13 -27.86
C SER A 598 24.70 40.34 -29.18
N ASP A 599 25.36 39.18 -29.25
CA ASP A 599 25.23 38.21 -30.35
C ASP A 599 24.16 37.12 -30.12
N SER A 600 23.54 37.18 -28.95
CA SER A 600 22.44 36.32 -28.46
C SER A 600 21.31 37.21 -27.94
N PHE A 601 20.05 36.84 -28.15
CA PHE A 601 18.91 37.72 -27.88
C PHE A 601 18.48 37.65 -26.41
N GLU A 602 18.27 36.42 -25.94
CA GLU A 602 17.93 36.04 -24.57
C GLU A 602 18.87 36.65 -23.53
N ASP A 603 20.18 36.66 -23.79
CA ASP A 603 21.21 37.10 -22.83
C ASP A 603 21.19 38.61 -22.54
N MET A 604 20.54 39.43 -23.39
CA MET A 604 20.37 40.85 -23.11
C MET A 604 19.45 41.11 -21.91
N TRP A 605 18.56 40.18 -21.56
CA TRP A 605 17.52 40.36 -20.55
C TRP A 605 18.07 40.84 -19.19
N LEU A 606 18.95 40.06 -18.56
CA LEU A 606 19.44 40.34 -17.20
C LEU A 606 20.15 41.70 -17.12
N VAL A 607 20.93 42.04 -18.15
CA VAL A 607 21.68 43.32 -18.21
C VAL A 607 20.74 44.50 -18.42
N VAL A 608 19.69 44.36 -19.24
CA VAL A 608 18.67 45.41 -19.42
C VAL A 608 17.84 45.59 -18.15
N LYS A 609 17.44 44.50 -17.48
CA LYS A 609 16.73 44.55 -16.18
C LYS A 609 17.56 45.29 -15.14
N GLU A 610 18.80 44.85 -14.91
CA GLU A 610 19.66 45.40 -13.87
C GLU A 610 20.04 46.86 -14.15
N LEU A 611 20.29 47.24 -15.40
CA LEU A 611 20.48 48.64 -15.81
C LEU A 611 19.27 49.50 -15.44
N VAL A 612 18.07 49.02 -15.77
CA VAL A 612 16.81 49.72 -15.52
C VAL A 612 16.50 49.84 -14.02
N ASP A 613 16.73 48.79 -13.24
CA ASP A 613 16.48 48.79 -11.80
C ASP A 613 17.55 49.57 -11.02
N ARG A 614 18.80 49.58 -11.47
CA ARG A 614 19.83 50.45 -10.88
C ARG A 614 19.62 51.92 -11.23
N PHE A 615 19.15 52.28 -12.43
CA PHE A 615 18.75 53.66 -12.71
C PHE A 615 17.57 54.12 -11.84
N ASN A 616 16.54 53.28 -11.69
CA ASN A 616 15.44 53.53 -10.75
C ASN A 616 15.98 53.83 -9.32
N LYS A 617 16.86 52.97 -8.80
CA LYS A 617 17.50 53.14 -7.47
C LYS A 617 18.39 54.40 -7.39
N HIS A 618 19.15 54.71 -8.44
CA HIS A 618 20.07 55.84 -8.51
C HIS A 618 19.33 57.19 -8.52
N PHE A 619 18.37 57.37 -9.44
CA PHE A 619 17.61 58.61 -9.54
C PHE A 619 16.68 58.83 -8.34
N SER A 620 16.15 57.75 -7.74
CA SER A 620 15.43 57.81 -6.46
C SER A 620 16.31 58.33 -5.32
N LYS A 621 17.56 57.85 -5.19
CA LYS A 621 18.53 58.37 -4.20
C LYS A 621 18.90 59.84 -4.43
N LEU A 622 18.86 60.31 -5.68
CA LEU A 622 19.05 61.73 -6.04
C LEU A 622 17.78 62.58 -5.87
N GLY A 623 16.68 62.01 -5.38
CA GLY A 623 15.40 62.72 -5.16
C GLY A 623 14.59 63.01 -6.43
N VAL A 624 15.00 62.49 -7.59
CA VAL A 624 14.34 62.71 -8.89
C VAL A 624 13.06 61.86 -8.96
N LYS A 625 11.90 62.51 -8.81
CA LYS A 625 10.58 61.84 -8.78
C LYS A 625 9.94 61.63 -10.15
N ASP A 626 10.44 62.30 -11.18
CA ASP A 626 9.88 62.32 -12.54
C ASP A 626 10.72 61.49 -13.55
N PHE A 627 11.60 60.61 -13.08
CA PHE A 627 12.42 59.75 -13.94
C PHE A 627 11.54 58.89 -14.86
N LYS A 628 11.78 59.00 -16.17
CA LYS A 628 11.09 58.28 -17.23
C LYS A 628 12.10 57.56 -18.10
N LYS A 629 11.74 56.32 -18.40
CA LYS A 629 12.46 55.36 -19.24
C LYS A 629 11.51 54.89 -20.32
N SER A 630 11.96 54.83 -21.57
CA SER A 630 11.13 54.45 -22.71
C SER A 630 11.90 53.64 -23.75
N PHE A 631 11.17 52.92 -24.59
CA PHE A 631 11.71 52.19 -25.74
C PHE A 631 11.08 52.73 -27.01
N SER A 632 11.90 53.18 -27.96
CA SER A 632 11.45 53.79 -29.22
C SER A 632 11.73 52.94 -30.46
N GLY A 633 12.18 51.69 -30.28
CA GLY A 633 12.49 50.76 -31.37
C GLY A 633 11.30 49.88 -31.78
N PRO A 634 11.42 49.09 -32.87
CA PRO A 634 10.49 48.01 -33.16
C PRO A 634 10.64 46.88 -32.13
N LEU A 635 9.55 46.17 -31.83
CA LEU A 635 9.59 45.00 -30.96
C LEU A 635 10.28 43.81 -31.68
N PRO A 636 11.24 43.11 -31.05
CA PRO A 636 12.01 42.00 -31.62
C PRO A 636 11.21 40.68 -31.64
N LEU A 637 10.04 40.71 -32.30
CA LEU A 637 9.11 39.58 -32.34
C LEU A 637 9.63 38.42 -33.22
N GLN A 638 10.48 38.71 -34.22
CA GLN A 638 11.04 37.67 -35.08
C GLN A 638 12.06 36.81 -34.32
N GLU A 639 12.94 37.45 -33.57
CA GLU A 639 13.95 36.84 -32.70
C GLU A 639 13.29 36.01 -31.61
N TYR A 640 12.32 36.61 -30.90
CA TYR A 640 11.50 35.94 -29.90
C TYR A 640 10.81 34.67 -30.42
N PHE A 641 10.25 34.73 -31.64
CA PHE A 641 9.59 33.58 -32.26
C PHE A 641 10.53 32.45 -32.71
N LEU A 642 11.85 32.69 -32.79
CA LEU A 642 12.84 31.62 -32.97
C LEU A 642 13.07 30.86 -31.65
N SER A 643 13.15 31.55 -30.50
CA SER A 643 13.20 30.90 -29.19
C SER A 643 11.98 30.01 -28.96
N VAL A 644 10.78 30.50 -29.32
CA VAL A 644 9.51 29.73 -29.24
C VAL A 644 9.55 28.48 -30.12
N ASP A 645 10.02 28.57 -31.38
CA ASP A 645 10.10 27.40 -32.25
C ASP A 645 11.11 26.36 -31.78
N HIS A 646 12.26 26.80 -31.26
CA HIS A 646 13.29 25.90 -30.76
C HIS A 646 12.82 25.10 -29.55
N HIS A 647 12.15 25.77 -28.59
CA HIS A 647 11.52 25.13 -27.44
C HIS A 647 10.46 24.10 -27.88
N PHE A 648 9.53 24.51 -28.76
CA PHE A 648 8.48 23.63 -29.27
C PHE A 648 9.03 22.40 -29.99
N GLN A 649 10.11 22.55 -30.79
CA GLN A 649 10.78 21.43 -31.45
C GLN A 649 11.35 20.43 -30.44
N LEU A 650 11.96 20.90 -29.34
CA LEU A 650 12.48 20.03 -28.28
C LEU A 650 11.36 19.33 -27.50
N ARG A 651 10.19 19.96 -27.29
CA ARG A 651 8.99 19.28 -26.75
C ARG A 651 8.46 18.19 -27.68
N VAL A 652 8.39 18.46 -28.98
CA VAL A 652 7.96 17.48 -29.99
C VAL A 652 8.94 16.30 -30.05
N SER A 653 10.25 16.54 -29.97
CA SER A 653 11.26 15.49 -29.87
C SER A 653 11.14 14.68 -28.57
N ALA A 654 10.87 15.33 -27.43
CA ALA A 654 10.64 14.64 -26.16
C ALA A 654 9.46 13.65 -26.23
N GLN A 655 8.34 14.06 -26.85
CA GLN A 655 7.20 13.17 -27.09
C GLN A 655 7.58 11.99 -27.99
N GLN A 656 8.34 12.22 -29.07
CA GLN A 656 8.79 11.15 -29.96
C GLN A 656 9.69 10.12 -29.24
N TYR A 657 10.63 10.59 -28.42
CA TYR A 657 11.44 9.70 -27.58
C TYR A 657 10.59 8.92 -26.57
N GLN A 658 9.61 9.57 -25.92
CA GLN A 658 8.70 8.92 -24.99
C GLN A 658 7.85 7.83 -25.66
N ASP A 659 7.32 8.10 -26.87
CA ASP A 659 6.54 7.16 -27.65
C ASP A 659 7.39 5.95 -28.05
N LEU A 660 8.60 6.17 -28.60
CA LEU A 660 9.56 5.12 -28.98
C LEU A 660 10.02 4.27 -27.79
N LEU A 661 10.29 4.91 -26.64
CA LEU A 661 10.59 4.21 -25.38
C LEU A 661 9.40 3.36 -24.94
N SER A 662 8.16 3.85 -25.08
CA SER A 662 6.96 3.08 -24.74
C SER A 662 6.83 1.82 -25.60
N GLU A 663 7.10 1.92 -26.91
CA GLU A 663 7.10 0.76 -27.81
C GLU A 663 8.17 -0.26 -27.42
N ARG A 664 9.42 0.18 -27.23
CA ARG A 664 10.52 -0.73 -26.86
C ARG A 664 10.31 -1.34 -25.49
N ALA A 665 9.77 -0.60 -24.52
CA ALA A 665 9.39 -1.14 -23.22
C ALA A 665 8.21 -2.14 -23.31
N VAL A 666 7.28 -2.02 -24.27
CA VAL A 666 6.27 -3.06 -24.55
C VAL A 666 6.92 -4.31 -25.16
N GLN A 667 7.81 -4.15 -26.15
CA GLN A 667 8.53 -5.26 -26.79
C GLN A 667 9.40 -6.02 -25.78
N PHE A 668 10.21 -5.32 -24.99
CA PHE A 668 11.06 -5.88 -23.94
C PHE A 668 10.26 -6.72 -22.94
N ARG A 669 9.15 -6.18 -22.41
CA ARG A 669 8.25 -6.91 -21.50
C ARG A 669 7.57 -8.12 -22.17
N ALA A 670 7.32 -8.08 -23.47
CA ALA A 670 6.79 -9.24 -24.20
C ALA A 670 7.83 -10.37 -24.33
N ILE A 671 9.09 -10.02 -24.62
CA ILE A 671 10.22 -10.97 -24.68
C ILE A 671 10.45 -11.58 -23.28
N GLN A 672 10.52 -10.76 -22.23
CA GLN A 672 10.65 -11.23 -20.84
C GLN A 672 9.53 -12.21 -20.44
N ARG A 673 8.26 -11.91 -20.75
CA ARG A 673 7.13 -12.83 -20.48
C ARG A 673 7.28 -14.16 -21.23
N ARG A 674 7.77 -14.13 -22.48
CA ARG A 674 8.01 -15.35 -23.28
C ARG A 674 9.16 -16.18 -22.70
N LEU A 675 10.24 -15.53 -22.27
CA LEU A 675 11.37 -16.18 -21.58
C LEU A 675 10.94 -16.79 -20.24
N LEU A 676 10.22 -16.06 -19.38
CA LEU A 676 9.66 -16.59 -18.13
C LEU A 676 8.73 -17.79 -18.35
N THR A 677 7.95 -17.79 -19.44
CA THR A 677 7.11 -18.94 -19.81
C THR A 677 7.96 -20.16 -20.22
N ARG A 678 9.12 -19.94 -20.85
CA ARG A 678 10.09 -21.02 -21.18
C ARG A 678 10.84 -21.52 -19.96
N PHE A 679 11.31 -20.65 -19.07
CA PHE A 679 12.02 -21.03 -17.86
C PHE A 679 11.14 -21.73 -16.81
N LYS A 680 9.81 -21.60 -16.90
CA LYS A 680 8.85 -22.34 -16.07
C LYS A 680 8.53 -23.75 -16.61
N ASP A 681 8.92 -24.05 -17.85
CA ASP A 681 8.77 -25.39 -18.42
C ASP A 681 9.74 -26.38 -17.74
N LYS A 682 9.27 -27.59 -17.42
CA LYS A 682 10.13 -28.65 -16.88
C LYS A 682 10.99 -29.31 -17.96
N THR A 683 10.65 -29.11 -19.23
CA THR A 683 11.40 -29.61 -20.38
C THR A 683 12.30 -28.49 -20.94
N PRO A 684 13.60 -28.75 -21.19
CA PRO A 684 14.53 -27.72 -21.66
C PRO A 684 14.30 -27.40 -23.15
N ALA A 685 13.32 -26.56 -23.44
CA ALA A 685 13.07 -26.04 -24.78
C ALA A 685 14.15 -25.00 -25.18
N PRO A 686 14.71 -25.05 -26.40
CA PRO A 686 15.71 -24.08 -26.84
C PRO A 686 15.12 -22.66 -26.88
N LEU A 687 15.91 -21.67 -26.46
CA LEU A 687 15.45 -20.27 -26.32
C LEU A 687 15.21 -19.55 -27.66
N GLN A 688 15.57 -20.15 -28.80
CA GLN A 688 15.32 -19.61 -30.15
C GLN A 688 15.80 -18.16 -30.32
N ASN A 689 16.98 -17.85 -29.79
CA ASN A 689 17.65 -16.54 -29.84
C ASN A 689 16.88 -15.39 -29.13
N LEU A 690 15.88 -15.71 -28.30
CA LEU A 690 15.11 -14.73 -27.51
C LEU A 690 15.96 -13.99 -26.46
N ASP A 691 17.07 -14.60 -26.04
CA ASP A 691 18.15 -13.98 -25.27
C ASP A 691 18.84 -12.86 -26.07
N THR A 692 19.36 -13.15 -27.26
CA THR A 692 20.00 -12.13 -28.12
C THR A 692 19.03 -11.01 -28.52
N LEU A 693 17.74 -11.33 -28.65
CA LEU A 693 16.68 -10.35 -28.92
C LEU A 693 16.37 -9.50 -27.67
N LEU A 694 16.45 -10.07 -26.47
CA LEU A 694 16.32 -9.34 -25.21
C LEU A 694 17.44 -8.31 -25.08
N ASP A 695 18.69 -8.73 -25.30
CA ASP A 695 19.88 -7.87 -25.21
C ASP A 695 19.84 -6.75 -26.27
N ALA A 696 19.55 -7.08 -27.52
CA ALA A 696 19.41 -6.08 -28.60
C ALA A 696 18.24 -5.09 -28.35
N THR A 697 17.19 -5.52 -27.64
CA THR A 697 16.10 -4.63 -27.23
C THR A 697 16.50 -3.78 -26.02
N TYR A 698 17.28 -4.33 -25.07
CA TYR A 698 17.81 -3.61 -23.92
C TYR A 698 18.74 -2.47 -24.36
N SER A 699 19.70 -2.73 -25.27
CA SER A 699 20.58 -1.69 -25.81
C SER A 699 19.79 -0.57 -26.52
N GLN A 700 18.70 -0.90 -27.22
CA GLN A 700 17.81 0.10 -27.82
C GLN A 700 17.06 0.94 -26.77
N VAL A 701 16.61 0.32 -25.66
CA VAL A 701 15.98 1.06 -24.55
C VAL A 701 16.98 1.99 -23.87
N MET A 702 18.22 1.54 -23.63
CA MET A 702 19.27 2.38 -23.02
C MET A 702 19.62 3.58 -23.91
N ALA A 703 19.92 3.35 -25.20
CA ALA A 703 20.27 4.44 -26.13
C ALA A 703 19.13 5.46 -26.32
N LEU A 704 17.86 5.00 -26.32
CA LEU A 704 16.70 5.90 -26.34
C LEU A 704 16.50 6.65 -25.02
N ALA A 705 16.87 6.07 -23.88
CA ALA A 705 16.81 6.74 -22.59
C ALA A 705 17.88 7.83 -22.48
N GLU A 706 19.12 7.54 -22.87
CA GLU A 706 20.22 8.50 -22.94
C GLU A 706 19.86 9.70 -23.85
N ALA A 707 19.34 9.44 -25.05
CA ALA A 707 18.88 10.49 -25.97
C ALA A 707 17.68 11.30 -25.43
N ALA A 708 16.77 10.66 -24.68
CA ALA A 708 15.66 11.34 -24.02
C ALA A 708 16.13 12.24 -22.86
N GLU A 709 17.15 11.83 -22.10
CA GLU A 709 17.72 12.66 -21.04
C GLU A 709 18.53 13.84 -21.59
N GLU A 710 19.29 13.65 -22.68
CA GLU A 710 19.95 14.74 -23.39
C GLU A 710 18.94 15.77 -23.93
N ASN A 711 17.89 15.30 -24.62
CA ASN A 711 16.82 16.17 -25.11
C ASN A 711 16.08 16.89 -23.97
N ARG A 712 15.92 16.25 -22.80
CA ARG A 712 15.33 16.90 -21.62
C ARG A 712 16.23 18.01 -21.08
N ALA A 713 17.55 17.79 -21.00
CA ALA A 713 18.49 18.82 -20.57
C ALA A 713 18.50 20.03 -21.53
N GLN A 714 18.49 19.77 -22.84
CA GLN A 714 18.34 20.81 -23.88
C GLN A 714 16.99 21.54 -23.78
N LEU A 715 15.91 20.84 -23.44
CA LEU A 715 14.57 21.44 -23.25
C LEU A 715 14.51 22.35 -22.02
N ASP A 716 15.04 21.92 -20.87
CA ASP A 716 15.12 22.75 -19.66
C ASP A 716 15.94 24.03 -19.93
N GLU A 717 17.06 23.93 -20.66
CA GLU A 717 17.85 25.09 -21.08
C GLU A 717 17.09 26.01 -22.06
N ALA A 718 16.50 25.45 -23.12
CA ALA A 718 15.72 26.20 -24.10
C ALA A 718 14.52 26.92 -23.46
N PHE A 719 13.91 26.32 -22.43
CA PHE A 719 12.84 26.93 -21.65
C PHE A 719 13.32 28.13 -20.82
N VAL A 720 14.49 28.02 -20.16
CA VAL A 720 15.08 29.16 -19.43
C VAL A 720 15.45 30.30 -20.39
N ARG A 721 16.06 30.00 -21.54
CA ARG A 721 16.35 31.00 -22.59
C ARG A 721 15.06 31.66 -23.12
N LEU A 722 14.01 30.86 -23.38
CA LEU A 722 12.70 31.37 -23.77
C LEU A 722 12.11 32.30 -22.70
N ARG A 723 12.19 31.95 -21.41
CA ARG A 723 11.74 32.82 -20.32
C ARG A 723 12.50 34.15 -20.30
N SER A 724 13.82 34.17 -20.51
CA SER A 724 14.60 35.41 -20.65
C SER A 724 14.10 36.26 -21.83
N SER A 725 13.90 35.65 -23.00
CA SER A 725 13.33 36.31 -24.18
C SER A 725 11.92 36.87 -23.94
N THR A 726 11.08 36.15 -23.19
CA THR A 726 9.72 36.58 -22.83
C THR A 726 9.73 37.74 -21.84
N HIS A 727 10.53 37.67 -20.77
CA HIS A 727 10.68 38.77 -19.81
C HIS A 727 11.19 40.05 -20.51
N LEU A 728 12.16 39.91 -21.42
CA LEU A 728 12.66 41.02 -22.24
C LEU A 728 11.56 41.61 -23.13
N LEU A 729 10.72 40.78 -23.77
CA LEU A 729 9.57 41.25 -24.55
C LEU A 729 8.55 42.02 -23.67
N VAL A 730 8.26 41.54 -22.46
CA VAL A 730 7.36 42.23 -21.51
C VAL A 730 7.92 43.58 -21.06
N LEU A 731 9.22 43.67 -20.75
CA LEU A 731 9.86 44.94 -20.41
C LEU A 731 9.88 45.91 -21.60
N LEU A 732 10.15 45.43 -22.82
CA LEU A 732 10.08 46.28 -24.01
C LEU A 732 8.66 46.80 -24.27
N LEU A 733 7.63 45.97 -24.04
CA LEU A 733 6.22 46.38 -24.13
C LEU A 733 5.86 47.45 -23.08
N SER A 734 6.28 47.29 -21.82
CA SER A 734 5.98 48.26 -20.76
C SER A 734 6.72 49.59 -20.95
N LEU A 735 7.98 49.55 -21.42
CA LEU A 735 8.76 50.73 -21.80
C LEU A 735 8.27 51.42 -23.09
N TRP A 736 7.64 50.70 -24.02
CA TRP A 736 7.12 51.27 -25.26
C TRP A 736 5.79 51.99 -25.07
N GLN A 737 4.90 51.44 -24.24
CA GLN A 737 3.52 51.92 -24.08
C GLN A 737 3.23 52.58 -22.72
N GLY A 738 4.24 52.70 -21.84
CA GLY A 738 4.11 53.33 -20.53
C GLY A 738 3.08 52.62 -19.65
N LEU A 739 3.19 51.29 -19.55
CA LEU A 739 2.26 50.46 -18.77
C LEU A 739 2.48 50.65 -17.27
N THR A 740 1.41 50.52 -16.47
CA THR A 740 1.51 50.55 -15.00
C THR A 740 2.17 49.27 -14.48
N PRO A 741 2.64 49.25 -13.21
CA PRO A 741 3.13 48.03 -12.58
C PRO A 741 2.10 46.88 -12.67
N ASP A 742 0.83 47.16 -12.41
CA ASP A 742 -0.26 46.16 -12.45
C ASP A 742 -0.49 45.63 -13.88
N GLN A 743 -0.44 46.51 -14.89
CA GLN A 743 -0.54 46.09 -16.29
C GLN A 743 0.68 45.28 -16.75
N THR A 744 1.85 45.54 -16.15
CA THR A 744 3.06 44.75 -16.38
C THR A 744 2.95 43.38 -15.71
N ALA A 745 2.48 43.31 -14.46
CA ALA A 745 2.24 42.06 -13.74
C ALA A 745 1.18 41.17 -14.43
N ILE A 746 0.12 41.77 -15.02
CA ILE A 746 -0.84 41.03 -15.86
C ILE A 746 -0.16 40.44 -17.10
N LEU A 747 0.75 41.17 -17.76
CA LEU A 747 1.52 40.64 -18.89
C LEU A 747 2.51 39.54 -18.48
N GLU A 748 3.20 39.69 -17.35
CA GLU A 748 4.09 38.66 -16.81
C GLU A 748 3.29 37.38 -16.51
N ALA A 749 2.18 37.47 -15.78
CA ALA A 749 1.31 36.31 -15.52
C ALA A 749 0.69 35.69 -16.79
N THR A 750 0.49 36.48 -17.85
CA THR A 750 -0.07 36.01 -19.13
C THR A 750 0.98 35.28 -19.98
N LEU A 751 2.22 35.78 -20.04
CA LEU A 751 3.26 35.27 -20.94
C LEU A 751 4.28 34.36 -20.25
N LEU A 752 4.37 34.39 -18.93
CA LEU A 752 5.21 33.51 -18.09
C LEU A 752 4.34 32.68 -17.11
N PRO A 753 3.34 31.91 -17.59
CA PRO A 753 2.39 31.20 -16.71
C PRO A 753 3.00 30.01 -15.95
N LEU A 754 4.23 29.59 -16.26
CA LEU A 754 4.88 28.40 -15.70
C LEU A 754 6.32 28.69 -15.28
N LEU A 755 6.76 28.08 -14.18
CA LEU A 755 8.16 28.12 -13.72
C LEU A 755 9.03 27.01 -14.32
N ARG A 756 8.42 25.92 -14.77
CA ARG A 756 9.02 24.80 -15.55
C ARG A 756 7.93 24.12 -16.38
N ASP A 757 8.30 23.58 -17.53
CA ASP A 757 7.46 22.68 -18.31
C ASP A 757 7.24 21.32 -17.62
N THR A 758 6.11 20.67 -17.89
CA THR A 758 5.79 19.31 -17.42
C THR A 758 5.31 18.43 -18.58
N PRO A 759 5.35 17.08 -18.48
CA PRO A 759 4.89 16.20 -19.56
C PRO A 759 3.41 16.36 -19.94
N GLN A 760 2.58 16.89 -19.03
CA GLN A 760 1.14 17.09 -19.25
C GLN A 760 0.77 18.53 -19.61
N LEU A 761 1.57 19.50 -19.16
CA LEU A 761 1.33 20.93 -19.31
C LEU A 761 2.64 21.68 -19.48
N GLY A 762 2.78 22.37 -20.60
CA GLY A 762 3.89 23.26 -20.88
C GLY A 762 3.46 24.62 -21.42
N TRP A 763 4.46 25.38 -21.82
CA TRP A 763 4.34 26.82 -22.01
C TRP A 763 3.43 27.23 -23.17
N GLU A 764 3.50 26.58 -24.34
CA GLU A 764 2.80 27.02 -25.55
C GLU A 764 1.27 27.01 -25.38
N GLU A 765 0.69 25.92 -24.87
CA GLU A 765 -0.74 25.80 -24.62
C GLU A 765 -1.22 26.70 -23.47
N SER A 766 -0.39 26.88 -22.44
CA SER A 766 -0.68 27.75 -21.30
C SER A 766 -0.71 29.23 -21.72
N CYS A 767 0.31 29.65 -22.47
CA CYS A 767 0.44 30.99 -23.01
C CYS A 767 -0.63 31.29 -24.07
N ASP A 768 -0.95 30.35 -24.96
CA ASP A 768 -2.03 30.53 -25.95
C ASP A 768 -3.40 30.66 -25.26
N ALA A 769 -3.66 29.91 -24.18
CA ALA A 769 -4.89 30.03 -23.41
C ALA A 769 -4.99 31.39 -22.68
N ALA A 770 -3.93 31.81 -21.98
CA ALA A 770 -3.90 33.08 -21.27
C ALA A 770 -3.99 34.29 -22.22
N VAL A 771 -3.21 34.31 -23.30
CA VAL A 771 -3.29 35.35 -24.34
C VAL A 771 -4.65 35.32 -25.04
N SER A 772 -5.21 34.13 -25.35
CA SER A 772 -6.56 34.00 -25.90
C SER A 772 -7.63 34.58 -24.98
N HIS A 773 -7.50 34.42 -23.66
CA HIS A 773 -8.40 34.99 -22.68
C HIS A 773 -8.29 36.52 -22.67
N LEU A 774 -7.08 37.06 -22.51
CA LEU A 774 -6.79 38.50 -22.47
C LEU A 774 -7.23 39.24 -23.76
N LEU A 775 -7.09 38.58 -24.92
CA LEU A 775 -7.57 39.07 -26.22
C LEU A 775 -9.09 39.07 -26.38
N ARG A 776 -9.83 38.33 -25.55
CA ARG A 776 -11.29 38.23 -25.59
C ARG A 776 -11.96 39.06 -24.49
N THR A 777 -11.35 39.15 -23.31
CA THR A 777 -11.87 39.96 -22.18
C THR A 777 -11.42 41.41 -22.32
N CYS A 778 -10.18 41.73 -21.98
CA CYS A 778 -9.69 43.11 -21.87
C CYS A 778 -9.55 43.83 -23.23
N LEU A 779 -9.10 43.12 -24.26
CA LEU A 779 -8.68 43.73 -25.54
C LEU A 779 -9.63 43.49 -26.71
N SER A 780 -10.90 43.11 -26.47
CA SER A 780 -11.82 42.72 -27.55
C SER A 780 -12.11 43.87 -28.55
N ARG A 781 -12.56 43.53 -29.77
CA ARG A 781 -13.03 44.52 -30.76
C ARG A 781 -14.55 44.72 -30.78
N SER A 782 -15.32 43.81 -30.17
CA SER A 782 -16.78 43.97 -30.07
C SER A 782 -17.34 43.27 -28.83
N PRO A 783 -18.39 43.83 -28.19
CA PRO A 783 -19.04 43.21 -27.05
C PRO A 783 -19.80 41.91 -27.43
N LYS A 784 -20.06 41.68 -28.73
CA LYS A 784 -20.64 40.41 -29.20
C LYS A 784 -19.63 39.27 -29.16
N ASP A 785 -18.35 39.54 -29.42
CA ASP A 785 -17.27 38.56 -29.30
C ASP A 785 -17.02 38.19 -27.83
N GLN A 786 -17.06 39.18 -26.92
CA GLN A 786 -17.03 38.98 -25.47
C GLN A 786 -18.17 38.05 -25.01
N ALA A 787 -19.42 38.42 -25.30
CA ALA A 787 -20.60 37.64 -24.89
C ALA A 787 -20.57 36.20 -25.44
N THR A 788 -20.12 36.03 -26.69
CA THR A 788 -20.05 34.70 -27.34
C THR A 788 -18.92 33.84 -26.76
N SER A 789 -17.81 34.45 -26.31
CA SER A 789 -16.74 33.72 -25.62
C SER A 789 -17.08 33.36 -24.17
N LEU A 790 -17.88 34.16 -23.47
CA LEU A 790 -18.33 33.85 -22.10
C LEU A 790 -19.35 32.70 -22.08
N ALA A 791 -20.11 32.51 -23.17
CA ALA A 791 -21.07 31.42 -23.32
C ALA A 791 -20.44 30.03 -23.60
N GLN A 792 -19.11 29.93 -23.83
CA GLN A 792 -18.44 28.65 -24.01
C GLN A 792 -18.05 28.02 -22.66
N VAL A 793 -18.96 27.25 -22.08
CA VAL A 793 -18.82 26.54 -20.79
C VAL A 793 -17.74 25.42 -20.81
N GLY A 794 -17.05 25.22 -21.94
CA GLY A 794 -15.84 24.41 -22.05
C GLY A 794 -14.63 25.26 -22.38
N GLY A 795 -13.70 25.40 -21.43
CA GLY A 795 -12.40 26.04 -21.68
C GLY A 795 -11.57 25.28 -22.73
N PRO A 796 -10.56 25.93 -23.35
CA PRO A 796 -9.69 25.26 -24.31
C PRO A 796 -8.95 24.11 -23.64
N VAL A 797 -9.00 22.91 -24.24
CA VAL A 797 -8.31 21.73 -23.72
C VAL A 797 -6.79 21.94 -23.83
N LEU A 798 -6.15 22.23 -22.69
CA LEU A 798 -4.70 22.33 -22.57
C LEU A 798 -4.06 21.01 -22.99
N SER A 799 -3.33 21.05 -24.10
CA SER A 799 -2.68 19.92 -24.75
C SER A 799 -1.66 20.43 -25.76
N LEU A 800 -0.58 19.68 -25.98
CA LEU A 800 0.52 20.06 -26.88
C LEU A 800 -0.03 20.46 -28.27
N PRO A 801 0.21 21.71 -28.75
CA PRO A 801 -0.30 22.16 -30.04
C PRO A 801 0.40 21.46 -31.20
N ARG A 802 -0.20 21.52 -32.40
CA ARG A 802 0.40 20.96 -33.63
C ARG A 802 1.47 21.86 -34.26
N ASP A 803 1.35 23.16 -34.04
CA ASP A 803 2.28 24.18 -34.52
C ASP A 803 2.26 25.41 -33.57
N THR A 804 3.30 26.23 -33.68
CA THR A 804 3.41 27.52 -32.97
C THR A 804 2.66 28.66 -33.69
N ALA A 805 2.12 28.42 -34.90
CA ALA A 805 1.65 29.47 -35.78
C ALA A 805 0.37 30.17 -35.29
N ARG A 806 -0.47 29.47 -34.50
CA ARG A 806 -1.58 30.10 -33.76
C ARG A 806 -1.07 31.01 -32.64
N LEU A 807 -0.21 30.50 -31.77
CA LEU A 807 0.34 31.23 -30.62
C LEU A 807 1.05 32.51 -31.07
N LYS A 808 1.91 32.42 -32.10
CA LYS A 808 2.59 33.60 -32.69
C LYS A 808 1.60 34.67 -33.17
N LYS A 809 0.52 34.27 -33.86
CA LYS A 809 -0.53 35.21 -34.33
C LYS A 809 -1.28 35.85 -33.17
N HIS A 810 -1.48 35.14 -32.06
CA HIS A 810 -2.08 35.72 -30.86
C HIS A 810 -1.13 36.68 -30.14
N ILE A 811 0.17 36.36 -30.03
CA ILE A 811 1.16 37.27 -29.44
C ILE A 811 1.36 38.52 -30.32
N THR A 812 1.46 38.40 -31.65
CA THR A 812 1.50 39.60 -32.51
C THR A 812 0.24 40.44 -32.30
N LEU A 813 -0.95 39.84 -32.30
CA LEU A 813 -2.23 40.53 -32.11
C LEU A 813 -2.39 41.17 -30.71
N LEU A 814 -1.75 40.60 -29.68
CA LEU A 814 -1.65 41.20 -28.35
C LEU A 814 -0.83 42.49 -28.40
N CYS A 815 0.41 42.41 -28.90
CA CYS A 815 1.28 43.57 -29.10
C CYS A 815 0.58 44.64 -29.95
N ASP A 816 -0.09 44.23 -31.04
CA ASP A 816 -0.78 45.09 -31.99
C ASP A 816 -1.97 45.85 -31.40
N ARG A 817 -2.61 45.32 -30.35
CA ARG A 817 -3.76 45.93 -29.65
C ARG A 817 -3.31 46.83 -28.50
N ILE A 818 -2.28 46.44 -27.74
CA ILE A 818 -1.67 47.31 -26.73
C ILE A 818 -1.05 48.54 -27.42
N ALA A 819 -0.40 48.36 -28.57
CA ALA A 819 0.11 49.43 -29.43
C ALA A 819 -0.94 50.45 -29.91
N LYS A 820 -2.22 50.07 -29.89
CA LYS A 820 -3.37 50.89 -30.30
C LYS A 820 -4.14 51.44 -29.09
N GLY A 821 -3.48 51.53 -27.92
CA GLY A 821 -4.01 52.10 -26.69
C GLY A 821 -4.81 51.12 -25.82
N GLY A 822 -4.82 49.82 -26.14
CA GLY A 822 -5.53 48.80 -25.37
C GLY A 822 -4.99 48.67 -23.94
N ARG A 823 -5.89 48.81 -22.95
CA ARG A 823 -5.57 48.68 -21.52
C ARG A 823 -5.85 47.26 -21.02
N LEU A 824 -5.13 46.88 -19.97
CA LEU A 824 -5.25 45.58 -19.31
C LEU A 824 -5.83 45.79 -17.91
N THR A 825 -6.90 45.10 -17.60
CA THR A 825 -7.62 45.17 -16.32
C THR A 825 -8.26 43.81 -16.04
N LEU A 826 -7.94 43.22 -14.87
CA LEU A 826 -8.60 41.98 -14.41
C LEU A 826 -9.90 42.26 -13.65
N ALA A 827 -10.14 43.50 -13.24
CA ALA A 827 -11.40 43.92 -12.64
C ALA A 827 -12.54 43.77 -13.66
N SER A 828 -13.60 43.07 -13.26
CA SER A 828 -14.88 43.14 -13.95
C SER A 828 -15.47 44.53 -13.71
N GLU A 829 -15.27 45.47 -14.65
CA GLU A 829 -16.12 46.67 -14.77
C GLU A 829 -17.51 46.29 -15.30
N GLY A 830 -18.13 45.32 -14.61
CA GLY A 830 -19.38 44.64 -14.92
C GLY A 830 -20.53 45.06 -14.01
N ASN A 831 -20.42 46.22 -13.35
CA ASN A 831 -21.58 46.93 -12.79
C ASN A 831 -22.25 47.84 -13.85
N VAL A 832 -21.89 47.68 -15.12
CA VAL A 832 -22.70 48.11 -16.27
C VAL A 832 -23.99 47.30 -16.25
N GLN A 833 -25.11 47.97 -16.03
CA GLN A 833 -26.43 47.33 -16.03
C GLN A 833 -26.69 46.61 -17.36
N VAL A 834 -26.79 45.29 -17.33
CA VAL A 834 -27.28 44.50 -18.46
C VAL A 834 -28.72 44.94 -18.74
N PRO A 835 -29.08 45.38 -19.97
CA PRO A 835 -30.45 45.74 -20.28
C PRO A 835 -31.42 44.60 -19.96
N ALA A 836 -32.55 44.92 -19.33
CA ALA A 836 -33.44 43.97 -18.63
C ALA A 836 -34.19 42.93 -19.50
N GLN A 837 -33.72 42.67 -20.72
CA GLN A 837 -34.30 41.70 -21.67
C GLN A 837 -33.47 40.41 -21.83
N VAL A 838 -32.40 40.21 -21.03
CA VAL A 838 -31.56 38.99 -21.10
C VAL A 838 -31.59 38.16 -19.79
N GLN A 839 -32.26 38.62 -18.72
CA GLN A 839 -32.31 37.90 -17.44
C GLN A 839 -33.16 36.61 -17.44
N ASN A 840 -33.94 36.33 -18.49
CA ASN A 840 -34.91 35.22 -18.53
C ASN A 840 -34.37 33.87 -19.05
N LEU A 841 -33.05 33.65 -19.10
CA LEU A 841 -32.46 32.38 -19.58
C LEU A 841 -31.37 31.78 -18.66
N ALA A 842 -31.23 32.27 -17.43
CA ALA A 842 -30.24 31.76 -16.47
C ALA A 842 -30.81 31.67 -15.03
N ALA A 843 -31.85 30.87 -14.86
CA ALA A 843 -32.26 30.42 -13.52
C ALA A 843 -31.36 29.25 -13.09
N PRO A 844 -30.72 29.29 -11.90
CA PRO A 844 -30.14 28.10 -11.30
C PRO A 844 -31.23 27.05 -11.08
N GLY A 845 -30.95 25.78 -11.38
CA GLY A 845 -31.86 24.69 -11.04
C GLY A 845 -32.08 24.64 -9.53
N GLY A 846 -33.34 24.64 -9.09
CA GLY A 846 -33.66 24.57 -7.67
C GLY A 846 -33.22 23.24 -7.07
N VAL A 847 -32.72 23.29 -5.83
CA VAL A 847 -32.60 22.09 -5.00
C VAL A 847 -34.01 21.68 -4.61
N GLU A 848 -34.46 20.50 -5.06
CA GLU A 848 -35.73 19.96 -4.61
C GLU A 848 -35.66 19.63 -3.11
N THR A 849 -36.63 20.13 -2.35
CA THR A 849 -36.78 19.79 -0.93
C THR A 849 -37.24 18.35 -0.80
N ILE A 850 -36.34 17.45 -0.37
CA ILE A 850 -36.72 16.10 0.03
C ILE A 850 -37.69 16.22 1.21
N ALA A 851 -38.91 15.70 1.02
CA ALA A 851 -39.91 15.66 2.09
C ALA A 851 -39.54 14.58 3.12
N GLU A 852 -39.76 14.87 4.40
CA GLU A 852 -39.65 13.87 5.46
C GLU A 852 -40.75 12.82 5.28
N VAL A 853 -40.34 11.56 5.17
CA VAL A 853 -41.21 10.37 5.25
C VAL A 853 -40.59 9.48 6.33
N PRO A 854 -41.34 9.01 7.33
CA PRO A 854 -40.78 8.18 8.40
C PRO A 854 -40.29 6.85 7.83
N GLY A 855 -39.05 6.49 8.17
CA GLY A 855 -38.48 5.21 7.78
C GLY A 855 -38.72 4.13 8.85
N ASP A 856 -39.47 3.09 8.48
CA ASP A 856 -39.09 1.74 8.88
C ASP A 856 -37.96 1.26 7.96
N GLY A 857 -37.00 0.51 8.50
CA GLY A 857 -35.68 0.35 7.87
C GLY A 857 -35.41 -1.02 7.26
N GLU A 858 -34.35 -1.08 6.45
CA GLU A 858 -33.53 -2.27 6.21
C GLU A 858 -32.08 -1.87 5.85
N GLU A 859 -31.16 -2.83 5.81
CA GLU A 859 -29.73 -2.60 6.09
C GLU A 859 -28.86 -2.05 4.92
N LEU A 860 -27.80 -1.31 5.27
CA LEU A 860 -26.75 -0.88 4.36
C LEU A 860 -25.62 -1.91 4.25
N GLY A 861 -25.51 -2.58 3.10
CA GLY A 861 -24.32 -3.36 2.74
C GLY A 861 -23.13 -2.46 2.36
N LEU A 862 -21.96 -2.69 2.97
CA LEU A 862 -20.72 -1.96 2.67
C LEU A 862 -20.11 -2.35 1.30
N PRO A 863 -19.40 -1.43 0.61
CA PRO A 863 -18.94 -1.63 -0.76
C PRO A 863 -17.67 -2.49 -0.87
N GLN A 864 -17.58 -3.29 -1.93
CA GLN A 864 -16.35 -3.93 -2.40
C GLN A 864 -15.87 -3.37 -3.76
N GLU A 865 -14.61 -3.66 -4.07
CA GLU A 865 -13.80 -2.99 -5.09
C GLU A 865 -14.29 -3.18 -6.54
N ALA A 866 -14.31 -2.08 -7.32
CA ALA A 866 -14.63 -2.12 -8.74
C ALA A 866 -13.37 -2.06 -9.62
N THR A 867 -12.93 -3.21 -10.15
CA THR A 867 -11.84 -3.25 -11.14
C THR A 867 -12.30 -2.88 -12.55
N LYS A 868 -11.39 -2.22 -13.29
CA LYS A 868 -11.49 -1.75 -14.69
C LYS A 868 -12.22 -2.72 -15.62
N PHE A 869 -13.00 -2.20 -16.59
CA PHE A 869 -12.86 -2.65 -17.99
C PHE A 869 -13.21 -1.59 -19.04
N ILE A 870 -12.63 -1.75 -20.23
CA ILE A 870 -12.61 -0.79 -21.34
C ILE A 870 -13.58 -1.22 -22.45
N LYS A 871 -14.31 -0.29 -23.07
CA LYS A 871 -14.86 -0.47 -24.42
C LYS A 871 -14.47 0.68 -25.36
N LYS A 872 -13.71 0.35 -26.41
CA LYS A 872 -13.39 1.25 -27.53
C LYS A 872 -14.65 1.53 -28.37
N LYS A 873 -14.70 2.71 -29.00
CA LYS A 873 -15.46 2.95 -30.23
C LYS A 873 -14.59 3.70 -31.24
N GLN A 874 -14.66 3.28 -32.51
CA GLN A 874 -14.24 4.06 -33.67
C GLN A 874 -15.33 4.00 -34.76
N PRO A 875 -15.33 4.91 -35.75
CA PRO A 875 -16.57 5.34 -36.40
C PRO A 875 -16.79 4.81 -37.83
N SER A 876 -18.04 4.95 -38.30
CA SER A 876 -18.44 4.84 -39.71
C SER A 876 -19.23 6.08 -40.16
N LYS A 877 -19.40 6.30 -41.48
CA LYS A 877 -19.75 7.60 -42.07
C LYS A 877 -21.21 7.73 -42.57
N LYS A 878 -21.75 8.95 -42.42
CA LYS A 878 -22.80 9.66 -43.20
C LYS A 878 -23.48 8.96 -44.39
N VAL A 879 -24.83 8.97 -44.40
CA VAL A 879 -25.76 9.52 -45.44
C VAL A 879 -27.03 9.97 -44.65
N LYS A 880 -27.56 11.21 -44.71
CA LYS A 880 -28.63 11.77 -45.58
C LYS A 880 -29.85 10.81 -45.79
N LYS A 881 -31.12 11.25 -45.83
CA LYS A 881 -31.82 12.56 -45.65
C LYS A 881 -33.34 12.29 -45.48
N ASP A 882 -34.10 13.25 -44.96
CA ASP A 882 -35.59 13.38 -45.05
C ASP A 882 -36.48 12.34 -44.31
N LYS A 883 -37.76 12.58 -43.97
CA LYS A 883 -38.54 13.82 -43.63
C LYS A 883 -39.97 13.40 -43.18
N ASP A 884 -40.57 14.09 -42.20
CA ASP A 884 -42.02 14.06 -41.82
C ASP A 884 -42.63 12.72 -41.31
N SER A 885 -43.74 12.65 -40.55
CA SER A 885 -44.51 13.66 -39.79
C SER A 885 -45.46 13.03 -38.73
N LYS A 886 -45.69 13.77 -37.63
CA LYS A 886 -46.94 13.95 -36.83
C LYS A 886 -47.81 12.76 -36.33
N GLU A 887 -48.18 12.89 -35.03
CA GLU A 887 -49.54 12.67 -34.44
C GLU A 887 -50.13 11.23 -34.33
N LYS A 888 -50.93 10.84 -33.32
CA LYS A 888 -51.21 11.39 -31.95
C LYS A 888 -51.96 10.36 -31.08
N LYS A 889 -51.75 10.44 -29.76
CA LYS A 889 -52.70 10.15 -28.63
C LYS A 889 -53.34 8.76 -28.43
N GLU A 890 -53.42 8.43 -27.12
CA GLU A 890 -54.45 7.67 -26.38
C GLU A 890 -54.67 6.16 -26.70
N VAL A 891 -54.44 5.20 -25.79
CA VAL A 891 -54.90 4.95 -24.38
C VAL A 891 -56.15 4.07 -24.34
N SER A 892 -56.02 2.83 -23.84
CA SER A 892 -56.64 2.37 -22.57
C SER A 892 -56.57 0.85 -22.33
N ARG A 893 -56.57 0.48 -21.03
CA ARG A 893 -57.24 -0.68 -20.39
C ARG A 893 -56.79 -2.13 -20.62
N GLU A 894 -56.12 -2.65 -19.59
CA GLU A 894 -56.40 -3.91 -18.85
C GLU A 894 -57.90 -4.02 -18.43
N PRO A 895 -58.44 -5.16 -17.91
CA PRO A 895 -57.81 -6.35 -17.28
C PRO A 895 -58.36 -7.70 -17.86
N SER A 896 -58.43 -8.90 -17.23
CA SER A 896 -58.21 -9.37 -15.83
C SER A 896 -57.98 -10.91 -15.73
N GLU A 897 -56.95 -11.30 -14.95
CA GLU A 897 -56.97 -12.35 -13.90
C GLU A 897 -57.28 -13.86 -14.21
N ALA A 898 -57.14 -14.66 -13.13
CA ALA A 898 -57.67 -16.02 -12.87
C ALA A 898 -56.88 -17.27 -13.34
N THR A 899 -55.99 -17.77 -12.46
CA THR A 899 -56.04 -19.08 -11.75
C THR A 899 -56.77 -20.31 -12.37
N ALA A 900 -56.33 -21.57 -12.18
CA ALA A 900 -55.12 -22.18 -11.57
C ALA A 900 -55.11 -23.73 -11.78
N THR A 901 -54.11 -24.42 -11.18
CA THR A 901 -54.09 -25.85 -10.72
C THR A 901 -54.23 -27.04 -11.70
N GLU A 902 -53.22 -27.94 -11.65
CA GLU A 902 -53.31 -29.43 -11.49
C GLU A 902 -54.09 -30.31 -12.52
N GLU A 903 -53.73 -31.57 -12.80
CA GLU A 903 -52.49 -32.37 -12.64
C GLU A 903 -52.54 -33.62 -13.56
N VAL A 904 -51.43 -34.38 -13.67
CA VAL A 904 -51.33 -35.83 -14.04
C VAL A 904 -51.81 -36.30 -15.43
N GLY A 905 -51.02 -37.22 -16.02
CA GLY A 905 -51.51 -38.25 -16.97
C GLY A 905 -50.94 -38.16 -18.39
N GLY A 906 -50.12 -39.13 -18.80
CA GLY A 906 -49.57 -39.23 -20.16
C GLY A 906 -49.64 -40.65 -20.73
N ALA A 907 -49.53 -40.77 -22.06
CA ALA A 907 -49.45 -42.03 -22.78
C ALA A 907 -48.75 -41.88 -24.16
N GLU A 908 -48.22 -43.00 -24.65
CA GLU A 908 -47.89 -43.31 -26.06
C GLU A 908 -46.86 -42.44 -26.84
N ASP A 909 -45.59 -42.84 -26.68
CA ASP A 909 -44.55 -42.85 -27.73
C ASP A 909 -44.99 -43.82 -28.88
N PRO A 910 -44.54 -43.73 -30.16
CA PRO A 910 -43.19 -44.24 -30.47
C PRO A 910 -42.48 -43.70 -31.77
N ILE A 911 -41.28 -44.24 -32.04
CA ILE A 911 -40.53 -44.23 -33.33
C ILE A 911 -39.81 -42.89 -33.67
N LYS A 912 -38.46 -42.81 -33.87
CA LYS A 912 -37.45 -43.85 -34.16
C LYS A 912 -36.03 -43.54 -33.65
N GLU A 913 -35.34 -44.64 -33.34
CA GLU A 913 -33.90 -44.90 -33.23
C GLU A 913 -32.96 -44.30 -34.31
N ARG A 914 -31.61 -44.29 -34.16
CA ARG A 914 -30.66 -44.27 -33.01
C ARG A 914 -29.24 -44.05 -33.58
N THR A 915 -28.34 -43.46 -32.79
CA THR A 915 -26.86 -43.59 -32.97
C THR A 915 -26.33 -44.84 -32.24
N LYS A 916 -25.28 -45.50 -32.79
CA LYS A 916 -24.28 -46.44 -32.17
C LYS A 916 -23.56 -47.27 -33.27
N VAL A 917 -22.32 -47.80 -33.16
CA VAL A 917 -21.19 -47.58 -32.20
C VAL A 917 -19.86 -48.25 -32.69
N LYS A 918 -18.73 -47.86 -32.05
CA LYS A 918 -17.44 -48.56 -31.82
C LYS A 918 -16.43 -48.93 -32.94
N ASP A 919 -15.19 -48.48 -32.67
CA ASP A 919 -13.95 -49.23 -32.42
C ASP A 919 -13.57 -50.49 -33.24
N SER A 920 -12.34 -50.49 -33.78
CA SER A 920 -11.38 -51.60 -33.65
C SER A 920 -9.94 -51.18 -34.06
N SER A 921 -8.95 -51.87 -33.46
CA SER A 921 -7.56 -52.22 -33.91
C SER A 921 -6.86 -51.53 -35.11
N SER A 922 -5.53 -51.49 -35.23
CA SER A 922 -4.36 -51.63 -34.31
C SER A 922 -3.05 -51.41 -35.11
N GLU A 923 -1.92 -51.24 -34.41
CA GLU A 923 -0.54 -51.59 -34.83
C GLU A 923 0.16 -50.95 -36.07
N GLU A 924 1.33 -50.37 -35.76
CA GLU A 924 2.64 -50.61 -36.40
C GLU A 924 3.00 -50.20 -37.86
N ASN A 925 4.03 -49.32 -37.89
CA ASN A 925 5.31 -49.45 -38.63
C ASN A 925 5.57 -48.92 -40.06
N LYS A 926 6.82 -48.44 -40.16
CA LYS A 926 7.78 -48.45 -41.28
C LYS A 926 7.64 -47.52 -42.52
N GLU A 927 8.53 -46.52 -42.48
CA GLU A 927 9.64 -46.31 -43.43
C GLU A 927 9.40 -45.87 -44.91
N SER A 928 9.99 -44.70 -45.19
CA SER A 928 11.06 -44.48 -46.20
C SER A 928 10.78 -43.50 -47.35
N LYS A 929 11.86 -42.78 -47.71
CA LYS A 929 11.96 -41.77 -48.77
C LYS A 929 12.15 -42.44 -50.14
N LYS A 930 11.80 -41.75 -51.23
CA LYS A 930 12.78 -41.48 -52.31
C LYS A 930 12.38 -40.38 -53.31
N ASP A 931 13.41 -39.68 -53.78
CA ASP A 931 13.70 -39.06 -55.09
C ASP A 931 12.57 -38.55 -56.00
N SER A 932 12.56 -37.32 -56.54
CA SER A 932 13.60 -36.37 -57.05
C SER A 932 13.94 -36.48 -58.56
N SER A 933 13.64 -35.41 -59.32
CA SER A 933 14.08 -35.14 -60.71
C SER A 933 13.54 -33.76 -61.18
N LYS A 934 13.92 -33.19 -62.34
CA LYS A 934 15.25 -32.74 -62.78
C LYS A 934 15.10 -31.54 -63.77
N GLU A 935 16.19 -30.83 -64.06
CA GLU A 935 16.32 -29.53 -64.76
C GLU A 935 15.65 -29.35 -66.15
N ALA A 936 15.29 -28.10 -66.51
CA ALA A 936 15.44 -27.57 -67.88
C ALA A 936 15.44 -26.01 -68.04
N LYS A 937 16.52 -25.48 -68.63
CA LYS A 937 16.64 -24.35 -69.61
C LYS A 937 16.12 -22.90 -69.32
N LYS A 938 17.09 -21.97 -69.31
CA LYS A 938 17.20 -20.65 -70.01
C LYS A 938 15.95 -19.86 -70.47
N VAL A 939 15.98 -18.53 -70.23
CA VAL A 939 16.01 -17.46 -71.26
C VAL A 939 16.60 -16.16 -70.66
N HIS A 940 16.91 -15.12 -71.46
CA HIS A 940 17.85 -14.03 -71.12
C HIS A 940 17.55 -12.71 -71.92
N LYS A 941 17.78 -11.51 -71.33
CA LYS A 941 17.88 -10.16 -72.00
C LYS A 941 16.58 -9.60 -72.67
N LYS A 942 16.44 -8.35 -73.19
CA LYS A 942 17.02 -6.96 -73.03
C LYS A 942 16.04 -5.95 -73.73
N GLU A 943 16.03 -4.61 -73.59
CA GLU A 943 16.64 -3.67 -72.59
C GLU A 943 15.63 -2.56 -72.21
N SER A 944 15.70 -1.21 -72.39
CA SER A 944 16.63 -0.15 -72.87
C SER A 944 16.17 1.19 -72.21
N SER A 945 16.83 2.35 -72.18
CA SER A 945 18.05 2.96 -72.80
C SER A 945 18.46 4.19 -71.91
N SER A 946 19.53 4.98 -72.07
CA SER A 946 20.80 4.98 -72.85
C SER A 946 21.72 6.15 -72.37
N SER A 947 22.97 6.21 -72.86
CA SER A 947 23.93 7.36 -72.79
C SER A 947 24.56 7.70 -71.41
N LYS A 948 25.84 8.10 -71.25
CA LYS A 948 27.07 8.28 -72.11
C LYS A 948 28.29 8.51 -71.15
N GLU A 949 29.59 8.41 -71.47
CA GLU A 949 30.32 7.90 -72.66
C GLU A 949 31.76 7.37 -72.40
N LYS A 950 32.75 8.26 -72.11
CA LYS A 950 34.24 8.08 -72.19
C LYS A 950 34.92 9.11 -71.24
N LYS A 951 36.18 9.05 -70.77
CA LYS A 951 37.49 8.35 -70.99
C LYS A 951 38.27 8.46 -69.63
N GLU A 952 39.47 7.95 -69.26
CA GLU A 952 40.46 6.87 -69.59
C GLU A 952 41.54 6.93 -68.42
N SER A 953 42.70 6.25 -68.30
CA SER A 953 43.45 5.19 -69.04
C SER A 953 44.49 4.47 -68.11
N SER A 954 44.77 3.19 -68.43
CA SER A 954 46.02 2.39 -68.22
C SER A 954 47.02 2.53 -67.04
N LYS A 955 47.38 1.34 -66.49
CA LYS A 955 48.75 0.73 -66.27
C LYS A 955 49.37 0.55 -64.85
N GLU A 956 49.60 -0.74 -64.54
CA GLU A 956 50.77 -1.42 -63.90
C GLU A 956 51.36 -1.10 -62.49
N LYS A 957 51.18 -2.10 -61.59
CA LYS A 957 52.19 -2.92 -60.85
C LYS A 957 53.14 -2.34 -59.76
N LYS A 958 53.44 -3.25 -58.80
CA LYS A 958 54.65 -3.38 -57.93
C LYS A 958 54.74 -2.40 -56.72
N GLU A 959 55.47 -2.68 -55.63
CA GLU A 959 56.37 -3.81 -55.28
C GLU A 959 56.46 -4.11 -53.74
N LYS A 960 56.76 -5.38 -53.38
CA LYS A 960 57.47 -5.89 -52.15
C LYS A 960 56.94 -5.56 -50.72
N ASP A 961 57.48 -6.16 -49.64
CA ASP A 961 57.86 -7.56 -49.27
C ASP A 961 58.37 -7.59 -47.80
N LYS A 962 58.15 -8.70 -47.07
CA LYS A 962 58.85 -9.20 -45.84
C LYS A 962 59.11 -8.32 -44.59
N ASP A 963 58.65 -8.87 -43.45
CA ASP A 963 59.43 -9.35 -42.29
C ASP A 963 60.82 -8.76 -41.96
N LYS A 964 60.98 -8.20 -40.74
CA LYS A 964 61.79 -8.75 -39.60
C LYS A 964 61.84 -7.74 -38.43
N GLU A 965 61.65 -8.15 -37.17
CA GLU A 965 62.60 -8.77 -36.22
C GLU A 965 63.83 -7.92 -35.85
N GLY A 966 64.07 -7.74 -34.54
CA GLY A 966 65.11 -6.88 -33.95
C GLY A 966 64.48 -5.97 -32.88
N LYS A 967 64.71 -6.06 -31.55
CA LYS A 967 65.91 -6.37 -30.74
C LYS A 967 67.07 -5.38 -31.02
N GLU A 968 67.75 -4.80 -30.01
CA GLU A 968 67.72 -5.04 -28.55
C GLU A 968 68.29 -3.83 -27.77
N ALA A 969 68.13 -3.82 -26.44
CA ALA A 969 68.96 -3.15 -25.41
C ALA A 969 69.34 -1.65 -25.59
N SER A 970 69.24 -0.75 -24.60
CA SER A 970 69.35 -0.85 -23.13
C SER A 970 68.84 0.48 -22.49
N LYS A 971 68.82 0.75 -21.17
CA LYS A 971 69.50 0.17 -19.99
C LYS A 971 68.76 0.60 -18.70
N GLU A 972 68.85 -0.20 -17.62
CA GLU A 972 68.75 0.11 -16.15
C GLU A 972 67.76 1.21 -15.62
N SER A 973 67.06 1.07 -14.48
CA SER A 973 67.07 0.16 -13.31
C SER A 973 65.69 0.20 -12.60
N GLY A 974 65.31 -0.63 -11.61
CA GLY A 974 65.88 -1.85 -10.99
C GLY A 974 65.08 -2.25 -9.71
N ASP A 975 65.10 -3.55 -9.31
CA ASP A 975 64.58 -4.13 -8.03
C ASP A 975 63.07 -3.92 -7.64
N LYS A 976 62.35 -4.83 -6.94
CA LYS A 976 62.67 -6.13 -6.30
C LYS A 976 61.44 -7.07 -6.15
N LYS A 977 61.72 -8.32 -5.77
CA LYS A 977 60.89 -9.52 -5.42
C LYS A 977 59.70 -9.32 -4.43
N VAL A 978 58.72 -10.23 -4.17
CA VAL A 978 58.17 -11.49 -4.77
C VAL A 978 56.85 -11.93 -4.05
N SER A 979 55.95 -12.64 -4.75
CA SER A 979 54.85 -13.53 -4.24
C SER A 979 53.62 -12.97 -3.49
N ARG A 980 52.51 -13.73 -3.56
CA ARG A 980 51.30 -13.64 -2.71
C ARG A 980 50.71 -15.04 -2.48
N LYS A 981 50.34 -15.39 -1.24
CA LYS A 981 49.36 -16.45 -0.94
C LYS A 981 48.74 -16.29 0.47
N SER A 982 47.41 -16.33 0.53
CA SER A 982 46.55 -16.84 1.63
C SER A 982 46.78 -16.44 3.12
N SER A 983 45.86 -15.61 3.62
CA SER A 983 44.84 -15.97 4.65
C SER A 983 45.04 -15.74 6.18
N VAL A 984 43.87 -15.55 6.83
CA VAL A 984 43.50 -15.69 8.27
C VAL A 984 43.54 -14.44 9.19
N LYS A 985 42.56 -14.42 10.11
CA LYS A 985 42.11 -13.39 11.09
C LYS A 985 43.06 -13.20 12.28
N VAL A 986 42.90 -12.11 13.06
CA VAL A 986 42.42 -12.13 14.48
C VAL A 986 42.18 -10.71 15.06
N LYS A 987 41.37 -10.65 16.13
CA LYS A 987 40.83 -9.52 16.91
C LYS A 987 41.81 -8.42 17.37
N GLU A 988 41.29 -7.20 17.55
CA GLU A 988 41.23 -6.44 18.83
C GLU A 988 40.16 -5.31 18.73
N LYS A 989 39.79 -4.55 19.77
CA LYS A 989 39.07 -4.88 21.04
C LYS A 989 38.94 -3.59 21.90
N LYS A 990 37.81 -2.85 21.83
CA LYS A 990 37.36 -1.76 22.75
C LYS A 990 36.09 -1.11 22.15
N LYS A 991 35.15 -0.51 22.89
CA LYS A 991 34.67 -0.70 24.28
C LYS A 991 33.37 0.11 24.43
N GLU A 992 32.32 -0.48 25.00
CA GLU A 992 31.11 0.26 25.39
C GLU A 992 31.28 0.95 26.76
N PRO A 993 30.52 2.02 27.03
CA PRO A 993 30.16 2.45 28.37
C PRO A 993 28.67 2.13 28.65
N GLU A 994 28.42 1.28 29.65
CA GLU A 994 27.12 1.30 30.34
C GLU A 994 27.02 2.58 31.20
N ALA A 995 25.79 3.06 31.39
CA ALA A 995 25.48 4.12 32.35
C ALA A 995 24.34 3.64 33.26
N LEU A 996 24.53 3.79 34.56
CA LEU A 996 23.56 3.47 35.61
C LEU A 996 23.65 4.52 36.73
N ASP A 997 22.58 4.58 37.51
CA ASP A 997 22.27 5.47 38.65
C ASP A 997 21.84 6.91 38.27
N GLY A 998 20.61 7.24 38.66
CA GLY A 998 19.86 8.47 38.35
C GLY A 998 18.35 8.27 38.51
#